data_AF-G8ZZB8-F1
#
_entry.id   AF-G8ZZB8-F1
#
_cell.length_a   1.000
_cell.length_b   1.000
_cell.length_c   1.000
_cell.angle_alpha   90.00
_cell.angle_beta   90.00
_cell.angle_gamma   90.00
#
_symmetry.space_group_name_H-M   'P 1'
#
loop_
_entity.id
_entity.type
_entity.pdbx_description
1 polymer ?
#
loop_
_entity_poly.entity_id
_entity_poly.type
_entity_poly.pdbx_seq_one_letter_code
_entity_poly.pdbx_strand_id
1 'polypeptide(L)'
;MLCGLLRIGLLFAILSLGVRGAGVTTHLTYVTRVASEKFDDYYPWLKAGAFFPDSLYSCKPSKQLSEFAEATHWPPFLMSGLKLWQERYGSIPSKKYSQDSVRLQAFLTGVFSHQIVDSSWHSLVDGFRSHGLLRVLAETEFHGQIDDAHDFLDTIGDFIGLSNIFSDITDLNWKYYVNSNWTIPKEEDMTELLSRNGLSPGKISYKELEVCVSRGLSASVSETFVMLSRRHEVLSLAYKISPASRDIMQEYWLGGEFDLIAMLQKCLPVYQNLFDTNSLDQNSIRQIQLCGNLPNTLSSSHGALRIDTNQDVSIVRPVTSLSNFGTSIALGQFKSDGKLYMAVSAPTQNSEGCVYLILFSQVSSRTDSAAVMEPFTPMRGSTVHTFSTHGVDFLVISEPGSNSIHFYHGGRRYLTIRDGMTSDAFQLQLYAVADIDGDSEPDLLLSGPFYGKNETGRAIVIPGIELVRYLRLSSTNNTDVDISSLSIVSLNGGPYNRAYQHFGAAMAASHLYSGKGFLYVTCQSLGAVFVYPLFGLQPSSLPKYVMTYKGLLTPEEEPPIDIKVIPSAVHGMFGKGMLSFGYKGNNYLAISQHLFNYVFIYREDDYLPKFLLKIRLEDDQQTAAWSIGFGTAIAYDVRSETLHISSPGSFDNKGAIWKISMQELLAAAEAWKTDTFYVNVVNHLDLVNPWDDTKGFSNFGKVLQIAPNKSVIIGAPQYGNGNLHDKQLTGAVFVR
;
A
#
# COMPACT_ATOMS: atom_id res chain seq x y z
N MET A 1 28.04 32.04 -14.62
CA MET A 1 26.82 32.79 -15.04
C MET A 1 25.76 31.89 -15.71
N LEU A 2 26.08 30.66 -16.14
CA LEU A 2 25.11 29.69 -16.69
C LEU A 2 24.23 28.95 -15.65
N CYS A 3 24.58 28.90 -14.36
CA CYS A 3 23.76 28.25 -13.32
C CYS A 3 22.50 29.04 -12.92
N GLY A 4 22.41 30.34 -13.23
CA GLY A 4 21.27 31.19 -12.86
C GLY A 4 20.08 31.07 -13.81
N LEU A 5 20.34 30.86 -15.10
CA LEU A 5 19.31 30.79 -16.14
C LEU A 5 18.58 29.44 -16.18
N LEU A 6 19.22 28.34 -15.74
CA LEU A 6 18.59 27.01 -15.67
C LEU A 6 17.67 26.81 -14.45
N ARG A 7 17.93 27.49 -13.31
CA ARG A 7 17.00 27.49 -12.17
C ARG A 7 15.70 28.25 -12.48
N ILE A 8 15.81 29.30 -13.29
CA ILE A 8 14.66 30.04 -13.81
C ILE A 8 13.90 29.17 -14.82
N GLY A 9 14.57 28.36 -15.64
CA GLY A 9 13.93 27.45 -16.61
C GLY A 9 13.05 26.36 -15.98
N LEU A 10 13.40 25.84 -14.79
CA LEU A 10 12.57 24.87 -14.07
C LEU A 10 11.35 25.55 -13.42
N LEU A 11 11.53 26.74 -12.83
CA LEU A 11 10.42 27.54 -12.35
C LEU A 11 9.53 28.03 -13.50
N PHE A 12 10.09 28.41 -14.66
CA PHE A 12 9.33 28.84 -15.84
C PHE A 12 8.64 27.66 -16.53
N ALA A 13 9.19 26.44 -16.55
CA ALA A 13 8.45 25.28 -17.07
C ALA A 13 7.25 24.92 -16.18
N ILE A 14 7.36 25.16 -14.87
CA ILE A 14 6.28 24.94 -13.89
C ILE A 14 5.30 26.13 -13.86
N LEU A 15 5.76 27.37 -14.12
CA LEU A 15 4.96 28.60 -13.95
C LEU A 15 4.56 29.31 -15.26
N SER A 16 5.13 28.96 -16.41
CA SER A 16 4.82 29.61 -17.69
C SER A 16 4.32 28.61 -18.71
N LEU A 17 3.06 28.82 -19.12
CA LEU A 17 2.26 28.05 -20.07
C LEU A 17 1.61 26.77 -19.51
N GLY A 18 0.74 26.93 -18.50
CA GLY A 18 -0.64 26.39 -18.48
C GLY A 18 -0.89 24.89 -18.73
N VAL A 19 0.14 24.04 -18.73
CA VAL A 19 0.03 22.58 -18.77
C VAL A 19 0.50 22.10 -17.41
N ARG A 20 -0.37 22.23 -16.41
CA ARG A 20 -0.25 21.43 -15.19
C ARG A 20 -0.57 19.99 -15.63
N GLY A 21 0.37 19.06 -15.45
CA GLY A 21 0.03 17.65 -15.43
C GLY A 21 -0.94 17.49 -14.27
N ALA A 22 -2.20 17.21 -14.56
CA ALA A 22 -3.22 16.93 -13.56
C ALA A 22 -3.38 15.42 -13.53
N GLY A 23 -2.48 14.72 -12.83
CA GLY A 23 -2.54 13.26 -12.71
C GLY A 23 -2.47 12.48 -14.03
N VAL A 24 -1.95 13.07 -15.11
CA VAL A 24 -2.05 12.51 -16.47
C VAL A 24 -1.36 11.16 -16.53
N THR A 25 -0.12 11.06 -16.04
CA THR A 25 0.61 9.79 -16.07
C THR A 25 0.07 8.79 -15.05
N THR A 26 -0.50 9.27 -13.95
CA THR A 26 -1.25 8.46 -12.98
C THR A 26 -2.45 7.77 -13.63
N HIS A 27 -3.34 8.50 -14.31
CA HIS A 27 -4.52 7.92 -14.99
C HIS A 27 -4.13 6.94 -16.10
N LEU A 28 -3.09 7.25 -16.88
CA LEU A 28 -2.56 6.34 -17.90
C LEU A 28 -2.03 5.04 -17.28
N THR A 29 -1.35 5.14 -16.14
CA THR A 29 -0.82 3.98 -15.41
C THR A 29 -1.96 3.07 -14.99
N TYR A 30 -3.02 3.58 -14.35
CA TYR A 30 -4.17 2.75 -13.98
C TYR A 30 -4.84 2.10 -15.18
N VAL A 31 -5.04 2.83 -16.28
CA VAL A 31 -5.63 2.26 -17.50
C VAL A 31 -4.81 1.08 -18.01
N THR A 32 -3.48 1.18 -18.07
CA THR A 32 -2.66 0.03 -18.51
C THR A 32 -2.65 -1.12 -17.50
N ARG A 33 -2.97 -0.89 -16.22
CA ARG A 33 -3.07 -1.97 -15.21
C ARG A 33 -4.29 -2.85 -15.41
N VAL A 34 -5.40 -2.26 -15.86
CA VAL A 34 -6.70 -2.95 -15.85
C VAL A 34 -7.32 -3.13 -17.23
N ALA A 35 -6.74 -2.54 -18.28
CA ALA A 35 -7.21 -2.74 -19.65
C ALA A 35 -7.19 -4.23 -20.02
N SER A 36 -8.33 -4.72 -20.53
CA SER A 36 -8.44 -6.08 -21.06
C SER A 36 -7.71 -6.22 -22.40
N GLU A 37 -7.15 -7.40 -22.68
CA GLU A 37 -6.45 -7.77 -23.94
C GLU A 37 -7.24 -7.37 -25.21
N LYS A 38 -8.57 -7.33 -25.16
CA LYS A 38 -9.41 -6.88 -26.29
C LYS A 38 -9.09 -5.45 -26.78
N PHE A 39 -8.39 -4.65 -25.99
CA PHE A 39 -8.04 -3.27 -26.30
C PHE A 39 -6.57 -3.06 -26.68
N ASP A 40 -5.80 -4.12 -26.91
CA ASP A 40 -4.36 -3.99 -27.23
C ASP A 40 -4.11 -3.12 -28.48
N ASP A 41 -4.95 -3.24 -29.50
CA ASP A 41 -4.89 -2.39 -30.70
C ASP A 41 -5.61 -1.02 -30.53
N TYR A 42 -6.24 -0.79 -29.37
CA TYR A 42 -7.13 0.35 -29.12
C TYR A 42 -6.67 1.27 -27.97
N TYR A 43 -5.45 1.09 -27.46
CA TYR A 43 -4.83 2.01 -26.49
C TYR A 43 -4.88 3.50 -26.88
N PRO A 44 -4.72 3.92 -28.16
CA PRO A 44 -4.98 5.30 -28.60
C PRO A 44 -6.25 5.94 -28.02
N TRP A 45 -7.36 5.21 -28.05
CA TRP A 45 -8.67 5.68 -27.62
C TRP A 45 -8.85 5.54 -26.12
N LEU A 46 -8.31 4.48 -25.51
CA LEU A 46 -8.28 4.34 -24.04
C LEU A 46 -7.55 5.51 -23.38
N LYS A 47 -6.34 5.86 -23.85
CA LYS A 47 -5.54 6.97 -23.30
C LYS A 47 -6.24 8.32 -23.49
N ALA A 48 -6.78 8.53 -24.69
CA ALA A 48 -7.57 9.73 -24.98
C ALA A 48 -8.78 9.83 -24.05
N GLY A 49 -9.48 8.72 -23.80
CA GLY A 49 -10.59 8.65 -22.86
C GLY A 49 -10.19 8.89 -21.41
N ALA A 50 -9.04 8.35 -20.98
CA ALA A 50 -8.51 8.55 -19.64
C ALA A 50 -8.25 10.03 -19.35
N PHE A 51 -7.70 10.78 -20.30
CA PHE A 51 -7.44 12.22 -20.10
C PHE A 51 -8.61 13.13 -20.50
N PHE A 52 -9.64 12.59 -21.17
CA PHE A 52 -10.70 13.40 -21.75
C PHE A 52 -11.40 14.32 -20.73
N PRO A 53 -11.72 13.86 -19.51
CA PRO A 53 -12.41 14.70 -18.54
C PRO A 53 -11.63 15.97 -18.16
N ASP A 54 -10.31 15.87 -18.03
CA ASP A 54 -9.45 17.00 -17.68
C ASP A 54 -9.10 17.90 -18.86
N SER A 55 -9.17 17.34 -20.07
CA SER A 55 -8.69 17.99 -21.29
C SER A 55 -9.35 19.35 -21.56
N LEU A 56 -10.55 19.59 -21.02
CA LEU A 56 -11.35 20.77 -21.33
C LEU A 56 -11.25 21.92 -20.31
N TYR A 57 -10.69 21.70 -19.11
CA TYR A 57 -10.57 22.75 -18.09
C TYR A 57 -9.71 23.93 -18.56
N SER A 58 -8.57 23.62 -19.17
CA SER A 58 -7.56 24.63 -19.55
C SER A 58 -7.39 24.79 -21.06
N CYS A 59 -8.09 23.99 -21.88
CA CYS A 59 -7.93 24.01 -23.34
C CYS A 59 -8.48 25.27 -24.01
N LYS A 60 -9.72 25.64 -23.64
CA LYS A 60 -10.39 26.83 -24.16
C LYS A 60 -11.20 27.44 -23.01
N PRO A 61 -10.60 28.35 -22.23
CA PRO A 61 -11.23 28.87 -21.01
C PRO A 61 -12.63 29.42 -21.30
N SER A 62 -13.63 28.73 -20.77
CA SER A 62 -15.04 29.07 -20.91
C SER A 62 -15.78 28.38 -19.79
N LYS A 63 -16.61 29.13 -19.06
CA LYS A 63 -17.41 28.57 -17.96
C LYS A 63 -18.22 27.33 -18.39
N GLN A 64 -18.84 27.39 -19.57
CA GLN A 64 -19.61 26.27 -20.12
C GLN A 64 -18.73 25.04 -20.42
N LEU A 65 -17.47 25.24 -20.86
CA LEU A 65 -16.56 24.12 -21.11
C LEU A 65 -15.99 23.53 -19.81
N SER A 66 -15.74 24.37 -18.80
CA SER A 66 -15.36 23.89 -17.47
C SER A 66 -16.49 23.12 -16.78
N GLU A 67 -17.73 23.60 -16.87
CA GLU A 67 -18.92 22.89 -16.38
C GLU A 67 -19.15 21.57 -17.12
N PHE A 68 -18.88 21.56 -18.43
CA PHE A 68 -18.94 20.33 -19.22
C PHE A 68 -17.82 19.36 -18.85
N ALA A 69 -16.58 19.83 -18.67
CA ALA A 69 -15.45 19.03 -18.19
C ALA A 69 -15.81 18.34 -16.87
N GLU A 70 -16.30 19.11 -15.90
CA GLU A 70 -16.80 18.59 -14.62
C GLU A 70 -17.89 17.52 -14.84
N ALA A 71 -18.88 17.77 -15.69
CA ALA A 71 -19.95 16.81 -15.96
C ALA A 71 -19.45 15.46 -16.52
N THR A 72 -18.30 15.44 -17.22
CA THR A 72 -17.73 14.21 -17.78
C THR A 72 -17.10 13.28 -16.74
N HIS A 73 -16.82 13.78 -15.53
CA HIS A 73 -16.32 12.98 -14.40
C HIS A 73 -17.41 12.10 -13.76
N TRP A 74 -18.69 12.32 -14.10
CA TRP A 74 -19.80 11.71 -13.38
C TRP A 74 -20.53 10.63 -14.20
N PRO A 75 -21.16 9.62 -13.54
CA PRO A 75 -21.85 8.50 -14.19
C PRO A 75 -22.82 8.86 -15.34
N PRO A 76 -23.58 9.98 -15.31
CA PRO A 76 -24.49 10.34 -16.40
C PRO A 76 -23.81 10.45 -17.77
N PHE A 77 -22.56 10.93 -17.83
CA PHE A 77 -21.81 11.04 -19.09
C PHE A 77 -21.56 9.66 -19.72
N LEU A 78 -21.09 8.71 -18.91
CA LEU A 78 -20.85 7.33 -19.35
C LEU A 78 -22.14 6.62 -19.76
N MET A 79 -23.25 6.87 -19.07
CA MET A 79 -24.56 6.35 -19.45
C MET A 79 -25.03 6.90 -20.80
N SER A 80 -24.79 8.17 -21.06
CA SER A 80 -25.06 8.79 -22.37
C SER A 80 -24.24 8.11 -23.48
N GLY A 81 -22.96 7.83 -23.21
CA GLY A 81 -22.08 7.09 -24.10
C GLY A 81 -22.52 5.65 -24.36
N LEU A 82 -22.93 4.92 -23.33
CA LEU A 82 -23.45 3.56 -23.46
C LEU A 82 -24.71 3.52 -24.34
N LYS A 83 -25.66 4.43 -24.12
CA LYS A 83 -26.88 4.55 -24.95
C LYS A 83 -26.54 4.84 -26.40
N LEU A 84 -25.64 5.81 -26.65
CA LEU A 84 -25.16 6.12 -27.99
C LEU A 84 -24.57 4.88 -28.67
N TRP A 85 -23.72 4.13 -27.95
CA TRP A 85 -23.12 2.92 -28.49
C TRP A 85 -24.16 1.85 -28.82
N GLN A 86 -25.13 1.61 -27.93
CA GLN A 86 -26.18 0.60 -28.13
C GLN A 86 -27.06 0.94 -29.33
N GLU A 87 -27.50 2.19 -29.44
CA GLU A 87 -28.34 2.68 -30.55
C GLU A 87 -27.62 2.61 -31.91
N ARG A 88 -26.33 2.92 -31.94
CA ARG A 88 -25.57 3.04 -33.19
C ARG A 88 -24.91 1.74 -33.65
N TYR A 89 -24.41 0.95 -32.70
CA TYR A 89 -23.60 -0.24 -32.96
C TYR A 89 -24.23 -1.51 -32.37
N GLY A 90 -24.73 -1.45 -31.13
CA GLY A 90 -25.16 -2.63 -30.37
C GLY A 90 -26.38 -3.35 -30.96
N SER A 91 -27.39 -2.62 -31.44
CA SER A 91 -28.62 -3.21 -32.00
C SER A 91 -28.46 -3.77 -33.43
N ILE A 92 -27.31 -3.56 -34.08
CA ILE A 92 -27.06 -3.97 -35.46
C ILE A 92 -25.94 -5.02 -35.45
N PRO A 93 -26.24 -6.33 -35.63
CA PRO A 93 -25.23 -7.39 -35.51
C PRO A 93 -23.98 -7.22 -36.37
N SER A 94 -24.11 -6.64 -37.57
CA SER A 94 -22.98 -6.37 -38.47
C SER A 94 -22.11 -5.18 -38.07
N LYS A 95 -22.61 -4.31 -37.18
CA LYS A 95 -21.86 -3.15 -36.63
C LYS A 95 -21.36 -3.40 -35.21
N LYS A 96 -21.99 -4.33 -34.49
CA LYS A 96 -21.57 -4.78 -33.16
C LYS A 96 -20.14 -5.32 -33.25
N TYR A 97 -19.22 -4.71 -32.50
CA TYR A 97 -17.77 -4.99 -32.54
C TYR A 97 -17.06 -4.66 -33.86
N SER A 98 -17.62 -3.79 -34.70
CA SER A 98 -16.85 -3.12 -35.76
C SER A 98 -15.72 -2.27 -35.17
N GLN A 99 -14.70 -1.92 -35.96
CA GLN A 99 -13.59 -1.09 -35.47
C GLN A 99 -14.08 0.20 -34.79
N ASP A 100 -15.02 0.92 -35.39
CA ASP A 100 -15.58 2.15 -34.80
C ASP A 100 -16.33 1.88 -33.48
N SER A 101 -17.06 0.77 -33.39
CA SER A 101 -17.74 0.32 -32.18
C SER A 101 -16.73 0.07 -31.05
N VAL A 102 -15.62 -0.60 -31.33
CA VAL A 102 -14.57 -0.89 -30.34
C VAL A 102 -13.78 0.38 -29.98
N ARG A 103 -13.56 1.30 -30.92
CA ARG A 103 -12.93 2.61 -30.65
C ARG A 103 -13.74 3.45 -29.66
N LEU A 104 -15.06 3.55 -29.84
CA LEU A 104 -15.93 4.24 -28.89
C LEU A 104 -15.98 3.50 -27.54
N GLN A 105 -16.05 2.17 -27.55
CA GLN A 105 -16.01 1.36 -26.32
C GLN A 105 -14.70 1.58 -25.53
N ALA A 106 -13.56 1.58 -26.22
CA ALA A 106 -12.25 1.85 -25.64
C ALA A 106 -12.18 3.25 -25.04
N PHE A 107 -12.62 4.27 -25.77
CA PHE A 107 -12.68 5.64 -25.25
C PHE A 107 -13.52 5.77 -23.97
N LEU A 108 -14.75 5.24 -23.98
CA LEU A 108 -15.62 5.29 -22.81
C LEU A 108 -15.09 4.47 -21.62
N THR A 109 -14.38 3.37 -21.90
CA THR A 109 -13.68 2.59 -20.86
C THR A 109 -12.56 3.41 -20.22
N GLY A 110 -11.83 4.19 -21.01
CA GLY A 110 -10.82 5.13 -20.50
C GLY A 110 -11.44 6.18 -19.57
N VAL A 111 -12.54 6.80 -19.99
CA VAL A 111 -13.28 7.78 -19.16
C VAL A 111 -13.79 7.14 -17.86
N PHE A 112 -14.28 5.90 -17.92
CA PHE A 112 -14.72 5.19 -16.73
C PHE A 112 -13.56 4.93 -15.75
N SER A 113 -12.40 4.54 -16.27
CA SER A 113 -11.20 4.40 -15.44
C SER A 113 -10.80 5.72 -14.78
N HIS A 114 -10.88 6.84 -15.51
CA HIS A 114 -10.63 8.18 -14.96
C HIS A 114 -11.54 8.46 -13.78
N GLN A 115 -12.86 8.34 -13.96
CA GLN A 115 -13.86 8.62 -12.94
C GLN A 115 -13.59 7.86 -11.62
N ILE A 116 -13.27 6.56 -11.70
CA ILE A 116 -13.03 5.72 -10.51
C ILE A 116 -11.78 6.16 -9.75
N VAL A 117 -10.70 6.43 -10.49
CA VAL A 117 -9.43 6.90 -9.91
C VAL A 117 -9.62 8.28 -9.29
N ASP A 118 -10.13 9.23 -10.08
CA ASP A 118 -10.28 10.64 -9.72
C ASP A 118 -11.14 10.82 -8.45
N SER A 119 -12.33 10.19 -8.41
CA SER A 119 -13.25 10.29 -7.27
C SER A 119 -12.64 9.82 -5.95
N SER A 120 -11.81 8.77 -6.01
CA SER A 120 -11.18 8.17 -4.82
C SER A 120 -9.91 8.92 -4.42
N TRP A 121 -9.09 9.28 -5.41
CA TRP A 121 -7.84 10.03 -5.25
C TRP A 121 -8.10 11.42 -4.64
N HIS A 122 -9.12 12.13 -5.15
CA HIS A 122 -9.54 13.46 -4.66
C HIS A 122 -10.57 13.43 -3.52
N SER A 123 -10.93 12.25 -3.00
CA SER A 123 -11.85 12.11 -1.86
C SER A 123 -13.24 12.76 -2.08
N LEU A 124 -13.74 12.77 -3.32
CA LEU A 124 -14.88 13.61 -3.73
C LEU A 124 -16.25 13.07 -3.27
N VAL A 125 -16.31 11.79 -2.93
CA VAL A 125 -17.56 11.06 -2.73
C VAL A 125 -17.87 10.84 -1.26
N ASP A 126 -19.16 10.79 -0.93
CA ASP A 126 -19.61 10.55 0.45
C ASP A 126 -19.09 9.19 0.93
N GLY A 127 -18.43 9.18 2.10
CA GLY A 127 -17.66 8.05 2.63
C GLY A 127 -16.13 8.23 2.52
N PHE A 128 -15.66 9.00 1.53
CA PHE A 128 -14.22 9.24 1.31
C PHE A 128 -13.80 10.63 1.84
N ARG A 129 -14.73 11.57 2.03
CA ARG A 129 -14.40 12.93 2.49
C ARG A 129 -13.62 13.02 3.80
N SER A 130 -13.72 12.01 4.68
CA SER A 130 -12.97 11.97 5.94
C SER A 130 -11.80 10.99 5.94
N HIS A 131 -11.74 10.07 4.97
CA HIS A 131 -10.82 8.93 4.93
C HIS A 131 -10.13 8.75 3.57
N GLY A 132 -10.31 9.65 2.61
CA GLY A 132 -9.74 9.50 1.29
C GLY A 132 -8.31 10.02 1.24
N LEU A 133 -7.57 9.58 0.23
CA LEU A 133 -6.15 9.88 0.03
C LEU A 133 -5.83 11.38 0.20
N LEU A 134 -6.49 12.26 -0.57
CA LEU A 134 -6.29 13.71 -0.49
C LEU A 134 -6.53 14.25 0.91
N ARG A 135 -7.58 13.78 1.59
CA ARG A 135 -7.93 14.27 2.93
C ARG A 135 -6.84 13.93 3.94
N VAL A 136 -6.36 12.68 3.95
CA VAL A 136 -5.33 12.26 4.89
C VAL A 136 -3.99 12.90 4.58
N LEU A 137 -3.64 13.01 3.30
CA LEU A 137 -2.42 13.72 2.90
C LEU A 137 -2.44 15.17 3.38
N ALA A 138 -3.56 15.88 3.20
CA ALA A 138 -3.70 17.26 3.67
C ALA A 138 -3.49 17.37 5.17
N GLU A 139 -4.15 16.52 5.95
CA GLU A 139 -4.12 16.56 7.41
C GLU A 139 -2.77 16.14 8.01
N THR A 140 -2.06 15.22 7.36
CA THR A 140 -0.76 14.71 7.84
C THR A 140 0.44 15.50 7.34
N GLU A 141 0.43 15.98 6.10
CA GLU A 141 1.61 16.56 5.44
C GLU A 141 1.47 18.07 5.15
N PHE A 142 0.24 18.59 5.04
CA PHE A 142 -0.02 19.97 4.63
C PHE A 142 -0.82 20.78 5.66
N HIS A 143 -0.79 20.37 6.94
CA HIS A 143 -1.46 21.07 8.05
C HIS A 143 -2.97 21.30 7.84
N GLY A 144 -3.63 20.35 7.16
CA GLY A 144 -5.05 20.40 6.82
C GLY A 144 -5.40 21.26 5.60
N GLN A 145 -4.41 21.83 4.90
CA GLN A 145 -4.63 22.63 3.69
C GLN A 145 -4.88 21.71 2.49
N ILE A 146 -6.15 21.53 2.12
CA ILE A 146 -6.56 20.64 1.03
C ILE A 146 -6.02 21.13 -0.32
N ASP A 147 -6.05 22.43 -0.60
CA ASP A 147 -5.60 22.97 -1.89
C ASP A 147 -4.10 22.70 -2.13
N ASP A 148 -3.26 22.84 -1.10
CA ASP A 148 -1.82 22.55 -1.19
C ASP A 148 -1.56 21.06 -1.43
N ALA A 149 -2.30 20.19 -0.74
CA ALA A 149 -2.21 18.74 -0.92
C ALA A 149 -2.70 18.30 -2.30
N HIS A 150 -3.74 18.95 -2.82
CA HIS A 150 -4.28 18.72 -4.16
C HIS A 150 -3.26 19.11 -5.23
N ASP A 151 -2.73 20.34 -5.17
CA ASP A 151 -1.69 20.80 -6.11
C ASP A 151 -0.44 19.89 -6.07
N PHE A 152 -0.08 19.39 -4.88
CA PHE A 152 1.00 18.41 -4.74
C PHE A 152 0.65 17.08 -5.42
N LEU A 153 -0.53 16.49 -5.18
CA LEU A 153 -0.92 15.21 -5.76
C LEU A 153 -0.99 15.27 -7.29
N ASP A 154 -1.61 16.32 -7.84
CA ASP A 154 -1.78 16.48 -9.28
C ASP A 154 -0.44 16.58 -10.00
N THR A 155 0.50 17.33 -9.40
CA THR A 155 1.75 17.69 -10.09
C THR A 155 2.89 16.75 -9.71
N ILE A 156 3.14 16.57 -8.41
CA ILE A 156 4.26 15.79 -7.88
C ILE A 156 3.91 14.31 -7.76
N GLY A 157 2.63 13.99 -7.58
CA GLY A 157 2.16 12.60 -7.53
C GLY A 157 2.50 11.82 -8.79
N ASP A 158 2.37 12.43 -9.97
CA ASP A 158 2.77 11.83 -11.25
C ASP A 158 4.25 11.42 -11.27
N PHE A 159 5.15 12.27 -10.76
CA PHE A 159 6.58 11.95 -10.69
C PHE A 159 6.89 10.82 -9.72
N ILE A 160 6.21 10.78 -8.57
CA ILE A 160 6.32 9.67 -7.61
C ILE A 160 5.81 8.37 -8.24
N GLY A 161 4.65 8.40 -8.89
CA GLY A 161 4.06 7.25 -9.59
C GLY A 161 4.98 6.71 -10.68
N LEU A 162 5.47 7.58 -11.58
CA LEU A 162 6.45 7.22 -12.61
C LEU A 162 7.74 6.63 -12.03
N SER A 163 8.17 7.10 -10.85
CA SER A 163 9.37 6.55 -10.20
C SER A 163 9.21 5.11 -9.71
N ASN A 164 7.97 4.68 -9.45
CA ASN A 164 7.66 3.30 -9.09
C ASN A 164 7.63 2.39 -10.33
N ILE A 165 7.39 2.96 -11.51
CA ILE A 165 7.38 2.24 -12.80
C ILE A 165 8.79 2.15 -13.39
N PHE A 166 9.48 3.29 -13.53
CA PHE A 166 10.79 3.35 -14.16
C PHE A 166 11.90 3.12 -13.14
N SER A 167 12.85 2.26 -13.49
CA SER A 167 14.05 2.00 -12.70
C SER A 167 15.31 2.53 -13.40
N ASP A 168 15.38 2.48 -14.73
CA ASP A 168 16.47 3.09 -15.51
C ASP A 168 16.02 3.59 -16.91
N ILE A 169 16.94 4.19 -17.65
CA ILE A 169 16.69 4.75 -19.00
C ILE A 169 16.50 3.69 -20.10
N THR A 170 16.89 2.45 -19.83
CA THR A 170 16.74 1.34 -20.78
C THR A 170 15.34 0.74 -20.77
N ASP A 171 14.52 1.14 -19.80
CA ASP A 171 13.17 0.65 -19.65
C ASP A 171 12.24 1.07 -20.80
N LEU A 172 11.95 0.15 -21.72
CA LEU A 172 11.01 0.37 -22.84
C LEU A 172 9.58 0.79 -22.42
N ASN A 173 9.20 0.69 -21.15
CA ASN A 173 7.88 1.11 -20.66
C ASN A 173 7.62 2.60 -20.89
N TRP A 174 8.66 3.46 -20.96
CA TRP A 174 8.47 4.88 -21.27
C TRP A 174 7.77 5.10 -22.62
N LYS A 175 7.89 4.15 -23.57
CA LYS A 175 7.18 4.21 -24.87
C LYS A 175 5.68 4.27 -24.70
N TYR A 176 5.12 3.60 -23.69
CA TYR A 176 3.70 3.68 -23.41
C TYR A 176 3.27 5.13 -23.17
N TYR A 177 4.02 5.88 -22.37
CA TYR A 177 3.68 7.25 -22.00
C TYR A 177 3.95 8.25 -23.13
N VAL A 178 5.00 8.06 -23.92
CA VAL A 178 5.41 9.06 -24.93
C VAL A 178 4.88 8.81 -26.34
N ASN A 179 4.33 7.63 -26.64
CA ASN A 179 3.84 7.32 -27.99
C ASN A 179 2.70 8.28 -28.38
N SER A 180 2.88 8.99 -29.50
CA SER A 180 2.03 10.10 -29.94
C SER A 180 0.73 9.69 -30.62
N ASN A 181 0.12 8.57 -30.20
CA ASN A 181 -0.99 7.95 -30.90
C ASN A 181 -2.37 8.23 -30.28
N TRP A 182 -2.50 9.20 -29.37
CA TRP A 182 -3.78 9.48 -28.71
C TRP A 182 -4.81 9.96 -29.74
N THR A 183 -5.94 9.25 -29.81
CA THR A 183 -6.95 9.48 -30.85
C THR A 183 -8.33 9.39 -30.22
N ILE A 184 -9.21 10.35 -30.51
CA ILE A 184 -10.61 10.29 -30.07
C ILE A 184 -11.47 9.50 -31.09
N PRO A 185 -12.66 8.99 -30.69
CA PRO A 185 -13.60 8.39 -31.63
C PRO A 185 -13.96 9.31 -32.79
N LYS A 186 -14.56 8.78 -33.84
CA LYS A 186 -14.92 9.57 -35.03
C LYS A 186 -15.84 10.75 -34.70
N GLU A 187 -15.77 11.77 -35.53
CA GLU A 187 -16.48 13.04 -35.33
C GLU A 187 -17.98 12.90 -35.06
N GLU A 188 -18.65 11.99 -35.77
CA GLU A 188 -20.08 11.73 -35.63
C GLU A 188 -20.46 11.18 -34.25
N ASP A 189 -19.59 10.40 -33.61
CA ASP A 189 -19.83 9.83 -32.27
C ASP A 189 -19.56 10.90 -31.21
N MET A 190 -18.44 11.63 -31.36
CA MET A 190 -18.05 12.68 -30.42
C MET A 190 -19.03 13.85 -30.42
N THR A 191 -19.45 14.33 -31.59
CA THR A 191 -20.39 15.46 -31.70
C THR A 191 -21.74 15.11 -31.08
N GLU A 192 -22.23 13.89 -31.31
CA GLU A 192 -23.48 13.41 -30.72
C GLU A 192 -23.35 13.26 -29.20
N LEU A 193 -22.23 12.71 -28.71
CA LEU A 193 -21.96 12.56 -27.28
C LEU A 193 -21.90 13.92 -26.56
N LEU A 194 -21.22 14.91 -27.14
CA LEU A 194 -21.17 16.28 -26.63
C LEU A 194 -22.57 16.91 -26.56
N SER A 195 -23.35 16.77 -27.64
CA SER A 195 -24.72 17.30 -27.75
C SER A 195 -25.66 16.71 -26.69
N ARG A 196 -25.63 15.38 -26.51
CA ARG A 196 -26.44 14.68 -25.49
C ARG A 196 -26.14 15.12 -24.07
N ASN A 197 -24.94 15.64 -23.82
CA ASN A 197 -24.47 16.09 -22.51
C ASN A 197 -24.48 17.62 -22.39
N GLY A 198 -25.30 18.32 -23.20
CA GLY A 198 -25.62 19.74 -23.01
C GLY A 198 -24.63 20.74 -23.64
N LEU A 199 -23.63 20.26 -24.39
CA LEU A 199 -22.72 21.15 -25.12
C LEU A 199 -23.31 21.48 -26.51
N SER A 200 -23.67 22.75 -26.73
CA SER A 200 -24.30 23.17 -27.97
C SER A 200 -23.39 22.94 -29.19
N PRO A 201 -23.94 22.56 -30.36
CA PRO A 201 -23.17 22.43 -31.60
C PRO A 201 -22.39 23.72 -31.91
N GLY A 202 -21.13 23.56 -32.35
CA GLY A 202 -20.25 24.68 -32.73
C GLY A 202 -19.54 25.38 -31.56
N LYS A 203 -19.75 24.97 -30.30
CA LYS A 203 -18.98 25.50 -29.15
C LYS A 203 -17.52 25.04 -29.17
N ILE A 204 -17.31 23.81 -29.59
CA ILE A 204 -16.00 23.21 -29.84
C ILE A 204 -16.13 22.35 -31.10
N SER A 205 -15.19 22.52 -32.02
CA SER A 205 -15.05 21.68 -33.21
C SER A 205 -14.32 20.38 -32.88
N TYR A 206 -14.47 19.37 -33.72
CA TYR A 206 -13.74 18.11 -33.58
C TYR A 206 -12.22 18.33 -33.53
N LYS A 207 -11.70 19.21 -34.40
CA LYS A 207 -10.26 19.55 -34.43
C LYS A 207 -9.80 20.22 -33.14
N GLU A 208 -10.60 21.13 -32.58
CA GLU A 208 -10.28 21.74 -31.28
C GLU A 208 -10.28 20.68 -30.16
N LEU A 209 -11.22 19.72 -30.19
CA LEU A 209 -11.27 18.62 -29.22
C LEU A 209 -10.02 17.73 -29.29
N GLU A 210 -9.55 17.39 -30.50
CA GLU A 210 -8.29 16.68 -30.70
C GLU A 210 -7.11 17.46 -30.11
N VAL A 211 -7.06 18.78 -30.32
CA VAL A 211 -6.02 19.64 -29.75
C VAL A 211 -6.08 19.62 -28.22
N CYS A 212 -7.27 19.70 -27.62
CA CYS A 212 -7.42 19.62 -26.17
C CYS A 212 -6.85 18.32 -25.59
N VAL A 213 -7.20 17.18 -26.17
CA VAL A 213 -6.70 15.87 -25.72
C VAL A 213 -5.20 15.74 -25.95
N SER A 214 -4.66 16.29 -27.05
CA SER A 214 -3.21 16.23 -27.36
C SER A 214 -2.32 16.96 -26.33
N ARG A 215 -2.88 17.85 -25.51
CA ARG A 215 -2.15 18.50 -24.42
C ARG A 215 -1.76 17.51 -23.33
N GLY A 216 -2.59 16.50 -23.04
CA GLY A 216 -2.28 15.45 -22.08
C GLY A 216 -1.09 14.60 -22.55
N LEU A 217 -1.04 14.29 -23.85
CA LEU A 217 0.15 13.65 -24.43
C LEU A 217 1.41 14.51 -24.22
N SER A 218 1.30 15.83 -24.41
CA SER A 218 2.44 16.74 -24.22
C SER A 218 2.91 16.77 -22.76
N ALA A 219 1.97 16.74 -21.80
CA ALA A 219 2.27 16.62 -20.37
C ALA A 219 2.98 15.29 -20.06
N SER A 220 2.39 14.17 -20.47
CA SER A 220 2.93 12.83 -20.24
C SER A 220 4.33 12.63 -20.83
N VAL A 221 4.58 13.12 -22.04
CA VAL A 221 5.90 13.12 -22.67
C VAL A 221 6.90 13.93 -21.86
N SER A 222 6.50 15.13 -21.42
CA SER A 222 7.37 16.05 -20.69
C SER A 222 7.75 15.49 -19.31
N GLU A 223 6.77 15.00 -18.56
CA GLU A 223 6.97 14.36 -17.25
C GLU A 223 7.89 13.14 -17.36
N THR A 224 7.61 12.27 -18.33
CA THR A 224 8.43 11.08 -18.58
C THR A 224 9.88 11.46 -18.88
N PHE A 225 10.11 12.45 -19.76
CA PHE A 225 11.46 12.89 -20.11
C PHE A 225 12.18 13.53 -18.92
N VAL A 226 11.47 14.33 -18.12
CA VAL A 226 11.99 14.92 -16.89
C VAL A 226 12.39 13.83 -15.90
N MET A 227 11.58 12.78 -15.73
CA MET A 227 11.93 11.64 -14.86
C MET A 227 13.14 10.87 -15.37
N LEU A 228 13.25 10.62 -16.67
CA LEU A 228 14.39 9.89 -17.24
C LEU A 228 15.70 10.68 -17.14
N SER A 229 15.64 12.01 -17.22
CA SER A 229 16.84 12.87 -17.26
C SER A 229 17.23 13.50 -15.92
N ARG A 230 16.27 13.68 -14.99
CA ARG A 230 16.45 14.43 -13.74
C ARG A 230 15.76 13.77 -12.53
N ARG A 231 15.71 12.43 -12.54
CA ARG A 231 15.06 11.61 -11.50
C ARG A 231 15.44 12.06 -10.09
N HIS A 232 16.73 12.13 -9.80
CA HIS A 232 17.23 12.42 -8.45
C HIS A 232 16.76 13.79 -7.96
N GLU A 233 16.85 14.83 -8.79
CA GLU A 233 16.46 16.18 -8.37
C GLU A 233 14.95 16.32 -8.17
N VAL A 234 14.14 15.70 -9.03
CA VAL A 234 12.68 15.75 -8.94
C VAL A 234 12.20 15.00 -7.72
N LEU A 235 12.70 13.78 -7.48
CA LEU A 235 12.35 13.00 -6.30
C LEU A 235 12.87 13.62 -5.01
N SER A 236 14.05 14.22 -5.04
CA SER A 236 14.58 14.96 -3.87
C SER A 236 13.70 16.16 -3.54
N LEU A 237 13.13 16.86 -4.52
CA LEU A 237 12.18 17.93 -4.28
C LEU A 237 10.86 17.38 -3.73
N ALA A 238 10.32 16.33 -4.36
CA ALA A 238 9.07 15.70 -3.97
C ALA A 238 9.09 15.24 -2.51
N TYR A 239 10.09 14.45 -2.15
CA TYR A 239 10.22 13.92 -0.80
C TYR A 239 10.69 14.94 0.22
N LYS A 240 11.24 16.08 -0.19
CA LYS A 240 11.48 17.18 0.75
C LYS A 240 10.16 17.86 1.19
N ILE A 241 9.17 17.91 0.30
CA ILE A 241 7.85 18.48 0.60
C ILE A 241 7.04 17.50 1.45
N SER A 242 6.90 16.25 0.98
CA SER A 242 6.20 15.19 1.70
C SER A 242 6.98 13.88 1.59
N PRO A 243 7.85 13.57 2.57
CA PRO A 243 8.60 12.31 2.57
C PRO A 243 7.71 11.06 2.56
N ALA A 244 6.59 11.08 3.28
CA ALA A 244 5.67 9.95 3.40
C ALA A 244 4.76 9.73 2.18
N SER A 245 4.73 10.68 1.23
CA SER A 245 3.83 10.67 0.07
C SER A 245 3.85 9.35 -0.72
N ARG A 246 5.02 8.72 -0.94
CA ARG A 246 5.09 7.42 -1.63
C ARG A 246 4.32 6.34 -0.87
N ASP A 247 4.59 6.18 0.44
CA ASP A 247 3.94 5.17 1.26
C ASP A 247 2.40 5.41 1.29
N ILE A 248 1.99 6.67 1.42
CA ILE A 248 0.56 7.06 1.44
C ILE A 248 -0.09 6.78 0.08
N MET A 249 0.47 7.28 -1.02
CA MET A 249 -0.11 7.10 -2.36
C MET A 249 -0.16 5.65 -2.81
N GLN A 250 0.77 4.80 -2.37
CA GLN A 250 0.77 3.39 -2.75
C GLN A 250 -0.11 2.52 -1.84
N GLU A 251 0.05 2.67 -0.52
CA GLU A 251 -0.43 1.68 0.46
C GLU A 251 -1.67 2.14 1.22
N TYR A 252 -2.08 3.41 1.10
CA TYR A 252 -3.24 3.90 1.83
C TYR A 252 -4.52 3.19 1.39
N TRP A 253 -5.33 2.81 2.37
CA TRP A 253 -6.41 1.83 2.20
C TRP A 253 -7.56 2.35 1.35
N LEU A 254 -7.73 3.67 1.22
CA LEU A 254 -8.81 4.30 0.47
C LEU A 254 -8.25 5.33 -0.52
N GLY A 255 -8.15 4.94 -1.79
CA GLY A 255 -7.61 5.76 -2.87
C GLY A 255 -6.11 5.60 -3.11
N GLY A 256 -5.40 4.74 -2.37
CA GLY A 256 -4.03 4.34 -2.71
C GLY A 256 -3.98 3.44 -3.95
N GLU A 257 -2.78 3.28 -4.54
CA GLU A 257 -2.54 2.55 -5.79
C GLU A 257 -3.17 1.15 -5.79
N PHE A 258 -2.93 0.37 -4.74
CA PHE A 258 -3.42 -1.02 -4.68
C PHE A 258 -4.93 -1.12 -4.41
N ASP A 259 -5.50 -0.18 -3.66
CA ASP A 259 -6.96 -0.08 -3.48
C ASP A 259 -7.63 0.24 -4.82
N LEU A 260 -7.10 1.23 -5.54
CA LEU A 260 -7.60 1.63 -6.86
C LEU A 260 -7.49 0.52 -7.91
N ILE A 261 -6.37 -0.21 -7.94
CA ILE A 261 -6.21 -1.37 -8.83
C ILE A 261 -7.26 -2.44 -8.51
N ALA A 262 -7.44 -2.78 -7.24
CA ALA A 262 -8.44 -3.78 -6.83
C ALA A 262 -9.87 -3.32 -7.16
N MET A 263 -10.18 -2.05 -6.92
CA MET A 263 -11.47 -1.43 -7.26
C MET A 263 -11.72 -1.49 -8.77
N LEU A 264 -10.75 -1.08 -9.59
CA LEU A 264 -10.87 -1.10 -11.05
C LEU A 264 -11.02 -2.53 -11.61
N GLN A 265 -10.28 -3.50 -11.08
CA GLN A 265 -10.42 -4.92 -11.47
C GLN A 265 -11.85 -5.45 -11.23
N LYS A 266 -12.53 -4.96 -10.19
CA LYS A 266 -13.94 -5.28 -9.89
C LYS A 266 -14.92 -4.49 -10.77
N CYS A 267 -14.65 -3.20 -10.95
CA CYS A 267 -15.50 -2.26 -11.69
C CYS A 267 -15.58 -2.56 -13.19
N LEU A 268 -14.41 -2.76 -13.82
CA LEU A 268 -14.29 -2.70 -15.27
C LEU A 268 -15.07 -3.80 -15.99
N PRO A 269 -15.05 -5.08 -15.55
CA PRO A 269 -15.86 -6.11 -16.18
C PRO A 269 -17.35 -5.81 -16.12
N VAL A 270 -17.84 -5.25 -15.01
CA VAL A 270 -19.25 -4.87 -14.86
C VAL A 270 -19.61 -3.76 -15.83
N TYR A 271 -18.81 -2.70 -15.91
CA TYR A 271 -19.02 -1.63 -16.88
C TYR A 271 -18.99 -2.15 -18.33
N GLN A 272 -18.03 -3.02 -18.65
CA GLN A 272 -17.90 -3.59 -19.98
C GLN A 272 -19.10 -4.49 -20.35
N ASN A 273 -19.68 -5.21 -19.40
CA ASN A 273 -20.88 -6.01 -19.62
C ASN A 273 -22.10 -5.17 -19.99
N LEU A 274 -22.16 -3.89 -19.57
CA LEU A 274 -23.28 -2.98 -19.92
C LEU A 274 -23.37 -2.66 -21.41
N PHE A 275 -22.29 -2.86 -22.19
CA PHE A 275 -22.37 -2.74 -23.64
C PHE A 275 -23.26 -3.83 -24.26
N ASP A 276 -23.38 -4.98 -23.60
CA ASP A 276 -24.09 -6.15 -24.10
C ASP A 276 -25.46 -6.37 -23.44
N THR A 277 -25.87 -5.51 -22.51
CA THR A 277 -27.19 -5.59 -21.87
C THR A 277 -28.30 -5.03 -22.75
N ASN A 278 -29.49 -5.62 -22.65
CA ASN A 278 -30.66 -5.23 -23.45
C ASN A 278 -31.40 -3.99 -22.93
N SER A 279 -31.15 -3.56 -21.68
CA SER A 279 -31.80 -2.40 -21.07
C SER A 279 -30.88 -1.68 -20.10
N LEU A 280 -30.70 -0.37 -20.28
CA LEU A 280 -29.98 0.52 -19.39
C LEU A 280 -30.97 1.28 -18.50
N ASP A 281 -30.87 1.11 -17.17
CA ASP A 281 -31.80 1.68 -16.19
C ASP A 281 -31.06 2.40 -15.04
N GLN A 282 -31.80 2.77 -13.98
CA GLN A 282 -31.22 3.37 -12.77
C GLN A 282 -30.29 2.40 -12.02
N ASN A 283 -30.44 1.09 -12.17
CA ASN A 283 -29.50 0.12 -11.61
C ASN A 283 -28.17 0.15 -12.36
N SER A 284 -28.18 0.37 -13.69
CA SER A 284 -26.94 0.59 -14.46
C SER A 284 -26.15 1.80 -13.96
N ILE A 285 -26.82 2.91 -13.60
CA ILE A 285 -26.15 4.08 -12.97
C ILE A 285 -25.49 3.68 -11.66
N ARG A 286 -26.19 2.93 -10.79
CA ARG A 286 -25.63 2.45 -9.52
C ARG A 286 -24.45 1.51 -9.71
N GLN A 287 -24.43 0.72 -10.80
CA GLN A 287 -23.30 -0.16 -11.14
C GLN A 287 -22.06 0.62 -11.59
N ILE A 288 -22.25 1.80 -12.20
CA ILE A 288 -21.16 2.72 -12.58
C ILE A 288 -20.70 3.58 -11.39
N GLN A 289 -21.60 3.89 -10.47
CA GLN A 289 -21.30 4.72 -9.30
C GLN A 289 -20.48 3.96 -8.26
N LEU A 290 -19.16 4.17 -8.26
CA LEU A 290 -18.15 3.75 -7.25
C LEU A 290 -18.05 2.24 -6.95
N CYS A 291 -18.77 1.37 -7.66
CA CYS A 291 -18.62 -0.08 -7.67
C CYS A 291 -18.69 -0.83 -6.31
N GLY A 292 -18.92 -0.14 -5.20
CA GLY A 292 -18.84 -0.70 -3.84
C GLY A 292 -19.89 -1.76 -3.50
N ASN A 293 -20.96 -1.86 -4.30
CA ASN A 293 -22.06 -2.81 -4.09
C ASN A 293 -22.15 -3.91 -5.18
N LEU A 294 -21.12 -4.05 -6.02
CA LEU A 294 -21.16 -5.02 -7.11
C LEU A 294 -20.91 -6.45 -6.59
N PRO A 295 -21.78 -7.42 -6.95
CA PRO A 295 -21.55 -8.82 -6.64
C PRO A 295 -20.33 -9.34 -7.42
N ASN A 296 -19.70 -10.38 -6.87
CA ASN A 296 -18.49 -10.98 -7.41
C ASN A 296 -18.62 -11.38 -8.88
N THR A 297 -17.60 -11.04 -9.67
CA THR A 297 -17.37 -11.71 -10.94
C THR A 297 -16.74 -13.07 -10.67
N LEU A 298 -17.52 -14.14 -10.88
CA LEU A 298 -17.08 -15.53 -10.76
C LEU A 298 -16.01 -15.86 -11.80
N SER A 299 -14.73 -15.69 -11.46
CA SER A 299 -13.66 -16.48 -12.07
C SER A 299 -12.58 -16.79 -11.03
N SER A 300 -12.73 -17.90 -10.32
CA SER A 300 -11.64 -18.51 -9.56
C SER A 300 -10.66 -19.16 -10.53
N SER A 301 -9.76 -18.38 -11.12
CA SER A 301 -8.58 -18.98 -11.74
C SER A 301 -7.64 -19.42 -10.61
N HIS A 302 -7.32 -20.71 -10.55
CA HIS A 302 -6.32 -21.23 -9.63
C HIS A 302 -4.96 -20.62 -9.99
N GLY A 303 -4.44 -19.72 -9.16
CA GLY A 303 -3.11 -19.15 -9.37
C GLY A 303 -2.04 -20.19 -9.09
N ALA A 304 -1.31 -20.62 -10.11
CA ALA A 304 -0.09 -21.41 -9.91
C ALA A 304 1.03 -20.54 -9.31
N LEU A 305 1.99 -21.18 -8.65
CA LEU A 305 3.23 -20.53 -8.22
C LEU A 305 4.37 -21.04 -9.08
N ARG A 306 5.34 -20.16 -9.36
CA ARG A 306 6.60 -20.49 -10.01
C ARG A 306 7.72 -20.34 -8.99
N ILE A 307 8.60 -21.34 -8.93
CA ILE A 307 9.80 -21.31 -8.10
C ILE A 307 11.00 -21.31 -9.03
N ASP A 308 11.86 -20.29 -8.92
CA ASP A 308 13.15 -20.24 -9.60
C ASP A 308 14.26 -20.20 -8.53
N THR A 309 15.41 -20.78 -8.82
CA THR A 309 16.56 -20.80 -7.90
C THR A 309 17.79 -20.27 -8.62
N ASN A 310 18.51 -19.34 -7.98
CA ASN A 310 19.78 -18.83 -8.46
C ASN A 310 20.78 -18.83 -7.31
N GLN A 311 21.94 -19.48 -7.49
CA GLN A 311 22.98 -19.63 -6.48
C GLN A 311 22.40 -20.14 -5.13
N ASP A 312 22.37 -19.26 -4.12
CA ASP A 312 21.96 -19.52 -2.74
C ASP A 312 20.59 -18.92 -2.40
N VAL A 313 19.84 -18.41 -3.38
CA VAL A 313 18.52 -17.82 -3.15
C VAL A 313 17.47 -18.54 -4.00
N SER A 314 16.32 -18.82 -3.41
CA SER A 314 15.10 -19.27 -4.10
C SER A 314 14.11 -18.12 -4.15
N ILE A 315 13.46 -17.94 -5.29
CA ILE A 315 12.36 -16.98 -5.46
C ILE A 315 11.06 -17.72 -5.80
N VAL A 316 10.00 -17.37 -5.09
CA VAL A 316 8.64 -17.85 -5.32
C VAL A 316 7.80 -16.69 -5.84
N ARG A 317 7.11 -16.90 -6.97
CA ARG A 317 6.29 -15.88 -7.64
C ARG A 317 4.90 -16.42 -7.98
N PRO A 318 3.86 -15.58 -7.94
CA PRO A 318 2.56 -15.92 -8.47
C PRO A 318 2.60 -15.89 -10.01
N VAL A 319 1.79 -16.73 -10.67
CA VAL A 319 1.51 -16.58 -12.11
C VAL A 319 0.29 -15.70 -12.38
N THR A 320 -0.35 -15.20 -11.31
CA THR A 320 -1.48 -14.28 -11.38
C THR A 320 -0.98 -12.84 -11.28
N SER A 321 -1.44 -11.97 -12.17
CA SER A 321 -1.08 -10.56 -12.21
C SER A 321 -1.64 -9.80 -11.02
N LEU A 322 -0.94 -8.73 -10.60
CA LEU A 322 -1.44 -7.73 -9.64
C LEU A 322 -1.91 -8.35 -8.33
N SER A 323 -1.15 -9.31 -7.80
CA SER A 323 -1.51 -10.07 -6.60
C SER A 323 -0.97 -9.47 -5.30
N ASN A 324 0.09 -8.65 -5.41
CA ASN A 324 0.87 -8.12 -4.30
C ASN A 324 1.38 -9.24 -3.37
N PHE A 325 1.79 -10.37 -3.96
CA PHE A 325 2.25 -11.57 -3.27
C PHE A 325 3.52 -11.30 -2.45
N GLY A 326 3.56 -11.77 -1.19
CA GLY A 326 4.68 -11.52 -0.29
C GLY A 326 4.47 -10.32 0.65
N THR A 327 3.26 -9.74 0.69
CA THR A 327 2.89 -8.64 1.60
C THR A 327 2.95 -9.02 3.08
N SER A 328 2.74 -10.29 3.41
CA SER A 328 2.87 -10.83 4.77
C SER A 328 3.21 -12.32 4.71
N ILE A 329 3.96 -12.80 5.71
CA ILE A 329 4.53 -14.15 5.73
C ILE A 329 4.48 -14.70 7.16
N ALA A 330 4.02 -15.94 7.31
CA ALA A 330 4.04 -16.68 8.57
C ALA A 330 4.56 -18.12 8.38
N LEU A 331 5.20 -18.67 9.41
CA LEU A 331 5.73 -20.03 9.43
C LEU A 331 5.03 -20.86 10.53
N GLY A 332 4.58 -22.07 10.20
CA GLY A 332 3.93 -22.94 11.18
C GLY A 332 3.48 -24.28 10.63
N GLN A 333 3.12 -25.20 11.53
CA GLN A 333 2.52 -26.50 11.22
C GLN A 333 1.00 -26.36 11.05
N PHE A 334 0.58 -25.66 10.00
CA PHE A 334 -0.83 -25.33 9.78
C PHE A 334 -1.69 -26.52 9.32
N LYS A 335 -1.08 -27.69 9.09
CA LYS A 335 -1.77 -28.94 8.74
C LYS A 335 -1.38 -30.03 9.73
N SER A 336 -2.27 -31.01 9.87
CA SER A 336 -2.08 -32.14 10.79
C SER A 336 -1.08 -33.20 10.30
N ASP A 337 -0.22 -32.87 9.33
CA ASP A 337 0.80 -33.76 8.76
C ASP A 337 2.19 -33.58 9.40
N GLY A 338 2.31 -32.70 10.40
CA GLY A 338 3.54 -32.44 11.15
C GLY A 338 4.61 -31.70 10.34
N LYS A 339 4.27 -31.14 9.17
CA LYS A 339 5.23 -30.45 8.31
C LYS A 339 5.18 -28.94 8.50
N LEU A 340 6.32 -28.28 8.31
CA LEU A 340 6.43 -26.82 8.36
C LEU A 340 5.99 -26.19 7.05
N TYR A 341 5.04 -25.26 7.12
CA TYR A 341 4.54 -24.49 5.98
C TYR A 341 4.91 -23.02 6.12
N MET A 342 5.09 -22.38 4.96
CA MET A 342 5.15 -20.94 4.79
C MET A 342 3.81 -20.47 4.23
N ALA A 343 3.07 -19.71 5.03
CA ALA A 343 1.90 -18.98 4.60
C ALA A 343 2.33 -17.65 3.98
N VAL A 344 1.92 -17.38 2.74
CA VAL A 344 2.25 -16.14 2.03
C VAL A 344 1.00 -15.45 1.52
N SER A 345 0.86 -14.17 1.87
CA SER A 345 -0.27 -13.34 1.47
C SER A 345 -0.16 -12.82 0.05
N ALA A 346 -1.30 -12.75 -0.65
CA ALA A 346 -1.50 -12.07 -1.92
C ALA A 346 -2.83 -11.29 -1.89
N PRO A 347 -2.88 -10.14 -1.18
CA PRO A 347 -4.13 -9.49 -0.75
C PRO A 347 -4.94 -8.82 -1.88
N THR A 348 -4.36 -8.60 -3.05
CA THR A 348 -5.06 -7.97 -4.19
C THR A 348 -5.41 -8.98 -5.28
N GLN A 349 -5.00 -10.24 -5.11
CA GLN A 349 -5.24 -11.27 -6.11
C GLN A 349 -6.73 -11.45 -6.38
N ASN A 350 -7.09 -11.44 -7.66
CA ASN A 350 -8.46 -11.59 -8.14
C ASN A 350 -9.43 -10.59 -7.50
N SER A 351 -8.97 -9.39 -7.12
CA SER A 351 -9.68 -8.36 -6.33
C SER A 351 -9.97 -8.72 -4.87
N GLU A 352 -9.78 -9.98 -4.47
CA GLU A 352 -10.29 -10.50 -3.19
C GLU A 352 -9.21 -10.72 -2.13
N GLY A 353 -8.02 -11.10 -2.60
CA GLY A 353 -6.95 -11.55 -1.74
C GLY A 353 -7.02 -13.04 -1.45
N CYS A 354 -5.85 -13.64 -1.29
CA CYS A 354 -5.71 -15.03 -0.89
C CYS A 354 -4.43 -15.26 -0.07
N VAL A 355 -4.33 -16.44 0.53
CA VAL A 355 -3.13 -16.89 1.24
C VAL A 355 -2.69 -18.23 0.67
N TYR A 356 -1.44 -18.28 0.23
CA TYR A 356 -0.78 -19.49 -0.26
C TYR A 356 -0.15 -20.25 0.90
N LEU A 357 -0.38 -21.56 0.99
CA LEU A 357 0.31 -22.44 1.91
C LEU A 357 1.35 -23.26 1.15
N ILE A 358 2.62 -22.92 1.32
CA ILE A 358 3.75 -23.52 0.62
C ILE A 358 4.52 -24.39 1.61
N LEU A 359 4.75 -25.66 1.28
CA LEU A 359 5.52 -26.53 2.16
C LEU A 359 6.98 -26.04 2.21
N PHE A 360 7.51 -25.75 3.39
CA PHE A 360 8.83 -25.10 3.51
C PHE A 360 9.98 -25.96 2.97
N SER A 361 9.84 -27.30 3.03
CA SER A 361 10.81 -28.23 2.41
C SER A 361 10.82 -28.15 0.87
N GLN A 362 9.72 -27.71 0.23
CA GLN A 362 9.65 -27.49 -1.23
C GLN A 362 10.33 -26.18 -1.64
N VAL A 363 10.40 -25.20 -0.74
CA VAL A 363 11.14 -23.94 -0.96
C VAL A 363 12.64 -24.10 -0.67
N SER A 364 13.05 -25.27 -0.17
CA SER A 364 14.43 -25.66 0.11
C SER A 364 14.90 -26.93 -0.62
N SER A 365 14.10 -27.49 -1.55
CA SER A 365 14.51 -28.57 -2.46
C SER A 365 13.62 -28.63 -3.71
N ARG A 366 14.26 -28.75 -4.88
CA ARG A 366 13.69 -28.67 -6.24
C ARG A 366 12.59 -29.73 -6.48
N THR A 367 11.30 -29.35 -6.55
CA THR A 367 10.22 -30.04 -7.32
C THR A 367 8.84 -29.40 -7.12
N ASP A 368 8.06 -29.32 -8.21
CA ASP A 368 6.75 -28.64 -8.32
C ASP A 368 5.56 -29.44 -7.74
N SER A 369 4.70 -28.80 -6.94
CA SER A 369 3.23 -29.03 -6.91
C SER A 369 2.54 -28.04 -5.95
N ALA A 370 1.40 -27.45 -6.36
CA ALA A 370 0.61 -26.48 -5.59
C ALA A 370 -0.78 -27.04 -5.20
N ALA A 371 -1.34 -26.57 -4.07
CA ALA A 371 -2.75 -26.77 -3.69
C ALA A 371 -3.34 -25.46 -3.13
N VAL A 372 -4.56 -25.11 -3.55
CA VAL A 372 -5.27 -23.84 -3.29
C VAL A 372 -6.62 -24.11 -2.57
N MET A 373 -7.11 -23.13 -1.78
CA MET A 373 -8.50 -23.04 -1.29
C MET A 373 -9.15 -21.70 -1.70
N GLU A 374 -10.47 -21.73 -1.93
CA GLU A 374 -11.32 -20.78 -2.70
C GLU A 374 -11.82 -19.50 -1.97
N PRO A 375 -12.38 -18.48 -2.70
CA PRO A 375 -12.38 -17.05 -2.30
C PRO A 375 -13.76 -16.29 -2.23
N PHE A 376 -13.75 -15.06 -1.63
CA PHE A 376 -14.71 -13.91 -1.73
C PHE A 376 -13.94 -12.57 -1.45
N THR A 377 -14.43 -11.32 -1.77
CA THR A 377 -13.68 -10.01 -1.87
C THR A 377 -13.55 -9.10 -0.61
N PRO A 378 -12.46 -9.22 0.18
CA PRO A 378 -12.24 -8.38 1.39
C PRO A 378 -10.76 -7.99 1.71
N MET A 379 -9.81 -8.06 0.76
CA MET A 379 -8.35 -8.00 1.01
C MET A 379 -7.87 -9.09 1.98
N ARG A 380 -8.37 -10.31 1.77
CA ARG A 380 -8.10 -11.45 2.64
C ARG A 380 -6.60 -11.75 2.66
N GLY A 381 -6.05 -11.88 3.87
CA GLY A 381 -4.63 -12.10 4.05
C GLY A 381 -3.80 -10.85 3.98
N SER A 382 -4.36 -9.65 4.19
CA SER A 382 -3.59 -8.43 4.42
C SER A 382 -2.41 -8.65 5.38
N THR A 383 -2.65 -9.35 6.49
CA THR A 383 -1.62 -9.90 7.39
C THR A 383 -1.90 -11.37 7.71
N VAL A 384 -0.83 -12.14 7.92
CA VAL A 384 -0.89 -13.53 8.36
C VAL A 384 0.07 -13.77 9.52
N HIS A 385 -0.37 -14.56 10.50
CA HIS A 385 0.41 -14.91 11.69
C HIS A 385 0.21 -16.37 12.08
N THR A 386 1.14 -16.86 12.91
CA THR A 386 1.03 -18.16 13.57
C THR A 386 0.55 -17.95 15.00
N PHE A 387 -0.51 -18.68 15.39
CA PHE A 387 -0.96 -18.77 16.77
C PHE A 387 -0.74 -20.21 17.26
N SER A 388 0.25 -20.40 18.12
CA SER A 388 0.65 -21.72 18.61
C SER A 388 0.10 -21.94 20.02
N THR A 389 -0.75 -22.94 20.19
CA THR A 389 -1.31 -23.29 21.52
C THR A 389 -1.44 -24.81 21.62
N HIS A 390 -1.11 -25.38 22.79
CA HIS A 390 -1.25 -26.82 23.05
C HIS A 390 -0.64 -27.75 21.97
N GLY A 391 0.47 -27.33 21.35
CA GLY A 391 1.14 -28.08 20.28
C GLY A 391 0.45 -28.06 18.91
N VAL A 392 -0.51 -27.16 18.70
CA VAL A 392 -1.18 -26.94 17.42
C VAL A 392 -0.90 -25.52 16.94
N ASP A 393 -0.48 -25.40 15.69
CA ASP A 393 -0.31 -24.11 15.01
C ASP A 393 -1.56 -23.79 14.20
N PHE A 394 -2.21 -22.68 14.55
CA PHE A 394 -3.29 -22.08 13.77
C PHE A 394 -2.73 -20.97 12.88
N LEU A 395 -3.13 -20.98 11.62
CA LEU A 395 -2.93 -19.86 10.71
C LEU A 395 -3.98 -18.79 11.01
N VAL A 396 -3.54 -17.61 11.42
CA VAL A 396 -4.41 -16.46 11.65
C VAL A 396 -4.32 -15.52 10.46
N ILE A 397 -5.47 -15.15 9.90
CA ILE A 397 -5.59 -14.35 8.68
C ILE A 397 -6.44 -13.11 8.99
N SER A 398 -5.88 -11.93 8.74
CA SER A 398 -6.62 -10.66 8.82
C SER A 398 -7.36 -10.37 7.52
N GLU A 399 -8.60 -9.91 7.65
CA GLU A 399 -9.50 -9.55 6.58
C GLU A 399 -10.10 -8.16 6.86
N PRO A 400 -9.35 -7.09 6.57
CA PRO A 400 -9.67 -5.73 7.01
C PRO A 400 -10.94 -5.19 6.36
N GLY A 401 -11.18 -5.52 5.08
CA GLY A 401 -12.37 -5.10 4.36
C GLY A 401 -13.67 -5.61 4.98
N SER A 402 -13.62 -6.67 5.79
CA SER A 402 -14.77 -7.18 6.55
C SER A 402 -14.58 -7.08 8.07
N ASN A 403 -13.56 -6.36 8.55
CA ASN A 403 -13.19 -6.23 9.96
C ASN A 403 -13.16 -7.57 10.70
N SER A 404 -12.57 -8.57 10.05
CA SER A 404 -12.60 -9.95 10.53
C SER A 404 -11.19 -10.53 10.66
N ILE A 405 -11.01 -11.39 11.67
CA ILE A 405 -9.79 -12.17 11.89
C ILE A 405 -10.19 -13.64 11.94
N HIS A 406 -9.52 -14.47 11.14
CA HIS A 406 -9.89 -15.86 10.95
C HIS A 406 -8.78 -16.82 11.38
N PHE A 407 -9.14 -17.90 12.07
CA PHE A 407 -8.23 -18.96 12.50
C PHE A 407 -8.45 -20.21 11.67
N TYR A 408 -7.38 -20.75 11.11
CA TYR A 408 -7.41 -21.95 10.27
C TYR A 408 -6.43 -23.02 10.77
N HIS A 409 -6.83 -24.28 10.68
CA HIS A 409 -5.94 -25.44 10.81
C HIS A 409 -6.44 -26.58 9.92
N GLY A 410 -5.54 -27.26 9.22
CA GLY A 410 -5.89 -28.37 8.31
C GLY A 410 -6.83 -27.96 7.17
N GLY A 411 -6.80 -26.69 6.75
CA GLY A 411 -7.72 -26.12 5.74
C GLY A 411 -9.12 -25.78 6.29
N ARG A 412 -9.42 -26.11 7.54
CA ARG A 412 -10.70 -25.78 8.17
C ARG A 412 -10.60 -24.47 8.95
N ARG A 413 -11.65 -23.64 8.88
CA ARG A 413 -11.81 -22.47 9.74
C ARG A 413 -12.35 -22.89 11.11
N TYR A 414 -11.73 -22.43 12.19
CA TYR A 414 -12.15 -22.74 13.57
C TYR A 414 -12.89 -21.57 14.20
N LEU A 415 -12.31 -20.38 14.08
CA LEU A 415 -12.80 -19.15 14.71
C LEU A 415 -12.77 -18.00 13.70
N THR A 416 -13.82 -17.18 13.72
CA THR A 416 -13.82 -15.82 13.19
C THR A 416 -14.09 -14.85 14.33
N ILE A 417 -13.25 -13.84 14.49
CA ILE A 417 -13.50 -12.68 15.35
C ILE A 417 -13.92 -11.54 14.44
N ARG A 418 -15.04 -10.87 14.72
CA ARG A 418 -15.53 -9.71 13.96
C ARG A 418 -15.66 -8.50 14.87
N ASP A 419 -15.34 -7.30 14.38
CA ASP A 419 -15.71 -6.06 15.06
C ASP A 419 -17.01 -5.50 14.48
N GLY A 420 -18.13 -5.74 15.16
CA GLY A 420 -19.43 -5.19 14.81
C GLY A 420 -19.77 -3.87 15.52
N MET A 421 -18.87 -3.32 16.35
CA MET A 421 -19.20 -2.20 17.24
C MET A 421 -19.35 -0.84 16.54
N THR A 422 -18.85 -0.69 15.32
CA THR A 422 -18.79 0.62 14.66
C THR A 422 -19.28 0.59 13.22
N SER A 423 -20.08 1.59 12.86
CA SER A 423 -20.58 1.81 11.49
C SER A 423 -19.55 2.49 10.57
N ASP A 424 -18.51 3.09 11.14
CA ASP A 424 -17.47 3.78 10.41
C ASP A 424 -16.38 2.76 9.99
N ALA A 425 -15.94 2.83 8.74
CA ALA A 425 -15.08 1.83 8.12
C ALA A 425 -13.69 1.81 8.75
N PHE A 426 -13.35 0.74 9.46
CA PHE A 426 -12.00 0.52 9.98
C PHE A 426 -11.37 -0.71 9.34
N GLN A 427 -10.04 -0.78 9.38
CA GLN A 427 -9.24 -1.82 8.74
C GLN A 427 -8.56 -2.64 9.84
N LEU A 428 -9.36 -3.31 10.69
CA LEU A 428 -8.82 -4.06 11.83
C LEU A 428 -7.87 -5.16 11.34
N GLN A 429 -6.67 -5.20 11.91
CA GLN A 429 -5.62 -6.14 11.53
C GLN A 429 -4.95 -6.71 12.77
N LEU A 430 -4.56 -7.99 12.70
CA LEU A 430 -3.59 -8.56 13.62
C LEU A 430 -2.21 -7.99 13.30
N TYR A 431 -1.55 -7.41 14.30
CA TYR A 431 -0.20 -6.86 14.19
C TYR A 431 0.86 -7.84 14.72
N ALA A 432 0.60 -8.45 15.87
CA ALA A 432 1.52 -9.40 16.48
C ALA A 432 0.81 -10.43 17.36
N VAL A 433 1.47 -11.57 17.56
CA VAL A 433 1.07 -12.63 18.48
C VAL A 433 2.19 -12.81 19.49
N ALA A 434 1.91 -12.59 20.76
CA ALA A 434 2.91 -12.64 21.84
C ALA A 434 2.23 -12.93 23.18
N ASP A 435 2.89 -13.69 24.05
CA ASP A 435 2.49 -13.84 25.46
C ASP A 435 2.92 -12.57 26.20
N ILE A 436 1.95 -11.72 26.57
CA ILE A 436 2.21 -10.42 27.19
C ILE A 436 1.95 -10.40 28.69
N ASP A 437 1.33 -11.45 29.25
CA ASP A 437 0.99 -11.53 30.68
C ASP A 437 1.65 -12.69 31.43
N GLY A 438 2.40 -13.53 30.70
CA GLY A 438 3.20 -14.64 31.22
C GLY A 438 2.38 -15.89 31.53
N ASP A 439 1.15 -16.02 31.02
CA ASP A 439 0.29 -17.18 31.24
C ASP A 439 0.65 -18.40 30.35
N SER A 440 1.68 -18.26 29.50
CA SER A 440 2.15 -19.25 28.52
C SER A 440 1.20 -19.51 27.35
N GLU A 441 0.10 -18.76 27.24
CA GLU A 441 -0.74 -18.69 26.06
C GLU A 441 -0.47 -17.39 25.30
N PRO A 442 -0.30 -17.44 23.97
CA PRO A 442 -0.06 -16.21 23.23
C PRO A 442 -1.32 -15.34 23.15
N ASP A 443 -1.14 -14.04 23.32
CA ASP A 443 -2.17 -13.02 23.15
C ASP A 443 -2.16 -12.43 21.73
N LEU A 444 -3.27 -11.82 21.33
CA LEU A 444 -3.35 -11.08 20.08
C LEU A 444 -3.19 -9.57 20.32
N LEU A 445 -2.28 -8.95 19.59
CA LEU A 445 -2.16 -7.50 19.48
C LEU A 445 -2.78 -7.04 18.17
N LEU A 446 -3.96 -6.43 18.25
CA LEU A 446 -4.68 -5.90 17.09
C LEU A 446 -4.47 -4.41 16.92
N SER A 447 -4.35 -4.01 15.67
CA SER A 447 -4.11 -2.66 15.22
C SER A 447 -5.28 -2.18 14.37
N GLY A 448 -5.72 -0.94 14.61
CA GLY A 448 -6.68 -0.23 13.78
C GLY A 448 -6.29 1.24 13.68
N PRO A 449 -5.23 1.60 12.92
CA PRO A 449 -4.71 2.97 12.88
C PRO A 449 -5.71 3.95 12.26
N PHE A 450 -6.59 3.45 11.41
CA PHE A 450 -7.63 4.23 10.73
C PHE A 450 -8.94 4.30 11.53
N TYR A 451 -8.95 3.80 12.77
CA TYR A 451 -10.12 3.82 13.65
C TYR A 451 -10.64 5.23 13.96
N GLY A 452 -11.96 5.39 14.07
CA GLY A 452 -12.70 6.65 14.20
C GLY A 452 -12.90 7.42 12.89
N LYS A 453 -13.98 8.21 12.78
CA LYS A 453 -14.32 9.07 11.61
C LYS A 453 -13.16 9.92 11.04
N ASN A 454 -12.17 10.24 11.88
CA ASN A 454 -10.99 11.01 11.50
C ASN A 454 -9.70 10.27 11.87
N GLU A 455 -9.65 8.93 11.78
CA GLU A 455 -8.43 8.13 11.91
C GLU A 455 -7.62 8.41 13.19
N THR A 456 -8.34 8.49 14.32
CA THR A 456 -7.73 8.65 15.64
C THR A 456 -6.96 7.39 16.04
N GLY A 457 -7.36 6.23 15.54
CA GLY A 457 -6.65 4.97 15.71
C GLY A 457 -6.99 4.24 17.02
N ARG A 458 -6.66 2.94 17.05
CA ARG A 458 -7.00 2.03 18.14
C ARG A 458 -5.99 0.89 18.22
N ALA A 459 -5.65 0.47 19.45
CA ALA A 459 -4.88 -0.73 19.74
C ALA A 459 -5.68 -1.62 20.69
N ILE A 460 -5.74 -2.93 20.40
CA ILE A 460 -6.53 -3.88 21.18
C ILE A 460 -5.64 -5.07 21.57
N VAL A 461 -5.75 -5.50 22.81
CA VAL A 461 -5.20 -6.78 23.28
C VAL A 461 -6.35 -7.75 23.51
N ILE A 462 -6.25 -8.95 22.96
CA ILE A 462 -7.15 -10.06 23.26
C ILE A 462 -6.36 -11.16 23.98
N PRO A 463 -6.72 -11.50 25.23
CA PRO A 463 -6.05 -12.56 25.98
C PRO A 463 -6.14 -13.93 25.31
N GLY A 464 -5.01 -14.64 25.24
CA GLY A 464 -4.87 -15.96 24.63
C GLY A 464 -5.77 -17.01 25.28
N ILE A 465 -5.85 -17.00 26.61
CA ILE A 465 -6.64 -17.96 27.40
C ILE A 465 -8.13 -17.97 27.03
N GLU A 466 -8.68 -16.85 26.59
CA GLU A 466 -10.07 -16.75 26.15
C GLU A 466 -10.24 -17.37 24.76
N LEU A 467 -9.31 -17.11 23.84
CA LEU A 467 -9.31 -17.64 22.48
C LEU A 467 -9.19 -19.17 22.45
N VAL A 468 -8.34 -19.74 23.31
CA VAL A 468 -8.14 -21.19 23.43
C VAL A 468 -9.46 -21.91 23.72
N ARG A 469 -10.39 -21.29 24.47
CA ARG A 469 -11.71 -21.89 24.76
C ARG A 469 -12.50 -22.07 23.47
N TYR A 470 -12.55 -21.04 22.63
CA TYR A 470 -13.26 -21.10 21.34
C TYR A 470 -12.58 -22.06 20.36
N LEU A 471 -11.25 -22.09 20.32
CA LEU A 471 -10.48 -23.00 19.45
C LEU A 471 -10.68 -24.49 19.83
N ARG A 472 -10.90 -24.80 21.12
CA ARG A 472 -11.22 -26.17 21.58
C ARG A 472 -12.67 -26.57 21.29
N LEU A 473 -13.62 -25.66 21.50
CA LEU A 473 -15.06 -25.92 21.32
C LEU A 473 -15.45 -26.10 19.86
N SER A 474 -14.73 -25.46 18.93
CA SER A 474 -15.02 -25.44 17.48
C SER A 474 -14.68 -26.75 16.73
N SER A 475 -14.43 -27.85 17.44
CA SER A 475 -14.16 -29.16 16.84
C SER A 475 -15.27 -29.67 15.91
N THR A 476 -16.52 -29.17 16.01
CA THR A 476 -17.66 -29.59 15.17
C THR A 476 -18.28 -28.50 14.27
N ASN A 477 -18.20 -27.20 14.59
CA ASN A 477 -18.73 -26.09 13.75
C ASN A 477 -17.81 -24.85 13.74
N ASN A 478 -17.87 -24.06 12.67
CA ASN A 478 -17.22 -22.74 12.59
C ASN A 478 -17.83 -21.82 13.66
N THR A 479 -16.98 -21.24 14.53
CA THR A 479 -17.45 -20.29 15.55
C THR A 479 -17.20 -18.87 15.07
N ASP A 480 -18.25 -18.04 15.03
CA ASP A 480 -18.13 -16.61 14.76
C ASP A 480 -18.43 -15.85 16.07
N VAL A 481 -17.50 -14.97 16.48
CA VAL A 481 -17.53 -14.23 17.74
C VAL A 481 -17.41 -12.75 17.46
N ASP A 482 -18.25 -11.94 18.09
CA ASP A 482 -18.09 -10.48 18.06
C ASP A 482 -17.05 -10.06 19.11
N ILE A 483 -16.12 -9.18 18.73
CA ILE A 483 -15.02 -8.74 19.59
C ILE A 483 -15.50 -8.10 20.89
N SER A 484 -16.69 -7.48 20.90
CA SER A 484 -17.31 -6.89 22.10
C SER A 484 -17.69 -7.92 23.16
N SER A 485 -17.83 -9.18 22.77
CA SER A 485 -18.12 -10.28 23.69
C SER A 485 -16.88 -10.88 24.36
N LEU A 486 -15.69 -10.46 23.93
CA LEU A 486 -14.41 -10.89 24.48
C LEU A 486 -13.93 -9.94 25.58
N SER A 487 -13.13 -10.46 26.51
CA SER A 487 -12.46 -9.70 27.57
C SER A 487 -11.25 -8.96 27.02
N ILE A 488 -11.48 -7.87 26.29
CA ILE A 488 -10.42 -7.12 25.62
C ILE A 488 -9.86 -5.96 26.46
N VAL A 489 -8.59 -5.63 26.24
CA VAL A 489 -8.03 -4.31 26.59
C VAL A 489 -8.01 -3.46 25.34
N SER A 490 -8.79 -2.37 25.33
CA SER A 490 -8.92 -1.49 24.17
C SER A 490 -8.41 -0.10 24.49
N LEU A 491 -7.31 0.30 23.86
CA LEU A 491 -6.72 1.63 23.95
C LEU A 491 -7.17 2.45 22.73
N ASN A 492 -8.14 3.35 22.93
CA ASN A 492 -8.76 4.12 21.84
C ASN A 492 -8.15 5.51 21.74
N GLY A 493 -7.59 5.88 20.58
CA GLY A 493 -7.08 7.22 20.32
C GLY A 493 -5.92 7.66 21.23
N GLY A 494 -5.27 6.75 21.95
CA GLY A 494 -4.20 7.07 22.89
C GLY A 494 -4.61 8.16 23.92
N PRO A 495 -3.63 8.86 24.53
CA PRO A 495 -3.94 9.88 25.54
C PRO A 495 -4.49 11.20 24.97
N TYR A 496 -4.32 11.48 23.67
CA TYR A 496 -4.64 12.80 23.09
C TYR A 496 -5.84 12.82 22.15
N ASN A 497 -6.25 11.66 21.62
CA ASN A 497 -7.39 11.50 20.71
C ASN A 497 -7.48 12.58 19.60
N ARG A 498 -6.36 12.85 18.93
CA ARG A 498 -6.27 13.83 17.84
C ARG A 498 -6.74 13.19 16.53
N ALA A 499 -7.40 13.99 15.70
CA ALA A 499 -7.70 13.59 14.32
C ALA A 499 -6.41 13.27 13.56
N TYR A 500 -6.43 12.20 12.76
CA TYR A 500 -5.38 11.74 11.86
C TYR A 500 -4.04 11.45 12.54
N GLN A 501 -4.08 11.08 13.82
CA GLN A 501 -2.88 10.76 14.60
C GLN A 501 -2.37 9.33 14.33
N HIS A 502 -3.22 8.45 13.80
CA HIS A 502 -2.90 7.06 13.47
C HIS A 502 -2.31 6.28 14.66
N PHE A 503 -3.03 6.28 15.79
CA PHE A 503 -2.65 5.49 16.98
C PHE A 503 -2.80 3.99 16.70
N GLY A 504 -1.81 3.20 17.09
CA GLY A 504 -1.77 1.76 16.83
C GLY A 504 -1.10 1.38 15.51
N ALA A 505 -0.53 2.33 14.75
CA ALA A 505 0.09 2.06 13.45
C ALA A 505 1.20 1.00 13.48
N ALA A 506 1.86 0.84 14.64
CA ALA A 506 2.77 -0.26 14.92
C ALA A 506 2.74 -0.58 16.41
N MET A 507 3.03 -1.83 16.76
CA MET A 507 3.00 -2.31 18.15
C MET A 507 4.16 -3.26 18.45
N ALA A 508 4.66 -3.26 19.69
CA ALA A 508 5.58 -4.29 20.16
C ALA A 508 5.32 -4.53 21.64
N ALA A 509 5.52 -5.76 22.10
CA ALA A 509 5.52 -6.09 23.52
C ALA A 509 6.92 -6.60 23.92
N SER A 510 7.34 -6.34 25.16
CA SER A 510 8.60 -6.85 25.70
C SER A 510 8.75 -8.35 25.48
N HIS A 511 9.88 -8.77 24.90
CA HIS A 511 10.12 -10.16 24.52
C HIS A 511 10.10 -11.16 25.69
N LEU A 512 10.78 -10.86 26.79
CA LEU A 512 10.74 -11.68 28.00
C LEU A 512 9.77 -11.07 29.00
N TYR A 513 8.68 -11.77 29.30
CA TYR A 513 7.79 -11.37 30.39
C TYR A 513 8.45 -11.61 31.74
N SER A 514 8.59 -10.55 32.52
CA SER A 514 9.16 -10.56 33.88
C SER A 514 8.21 -9.93 34.91
N GLY A 515 6.94 -9.71 34.55
CA GLY A 515 6.01 -8.86 35.32
C GLY A 515 6.36 -7.36 35.28
N LYS A 516 7.38 -6.97 34.50
CA LYS A 516 7.90 -5.60 34.37
C LYS A 516 8.02 -5.11 32.93
N GLY A 517 7.38 -5.80 31.98
CA GLY A 517 7.45 -5.47 30.56
C GLY A 517 6.56 -4.31 30.15
N PHE A 518 6.68 -3.94 28.88
CA PHE A 518 5.98 -2.83 28.25
C PHE A 518 5.24 -3.27 27.00
N LEU A 519 4.11 -2.60 26.76
CA LEU A 519 3.48 -2.50 25.46
C LEU A 519 3.87 -1.15 24.85
N TYR A 520 4.47 -1.20 23.66
CA TYR A 520 4.83 -0.05 22.85
C TYR A 520 3.79 0.13 21.74
N VAL A 521 3.20 1.32 21.65
CA VAL A 521 2.17 1.62 20.65
C VAL A 521 2.54 2.91 19.92
N THR A 522 2.81 2.80 18.62
CA THR A 522 3.13 3.94 17.76
C THR A 522 1.89 4.78 17.49
N CYS A 523 2.07 6.10 17.50
CA CYS A 523 1.12 7.08 16.98
C CYS A 523 1.81 7.86 15.86
N GLN A 524 1.58 7.42 14.62
CA GLN A 524 2.52 7.65 13.53
C GLN A 524 2.66 9.13 13.17
N SER A 525 1.55 9.86 13.04
CA SER A 525 1.55 11.28 12.62
C SER A 525 1.96 12.24 13.73
N LEU A 526 2.10 11.74 14.95
CA LEU A 526 2.66 12.48 16.07
C LEU A 526 4.18 12.28 16.18
N GLY A 527 4.74 11.28 15.48
CA GLY A 527 6.14 10.91 15.61
C GLY A 527 6.49 10.35 16.99
N ALA A 528 5.55 9.65 17.62
CA ALA A 528 5.66 9.21 19.01
C ALA A 528 5.34 7.72 19.18
N VAL A 529 5.97 7.09 20.16
CA VAL A 529 5.66 5.74 20.65
C VAL A 529 5.27 5.85 22.12
N PHE A 530 4.04 5.45 22.42
CA PHE A 530 3.49 5.42 23.76
C PHE A 530 3.85 4.12 24.46
N VAL A 531 4.35 4.22 25.68
CA VAL A 531 4.88 3.09 26.45
C VAL A 531 3.98 2.80 27.64
N TYR A 532 3.28 1.68 27.60
CA TYR A 532 2.35 1.25 28.64
C TYR A 532 2.96 0.10 29.45
N PRO A 533 2.96 0.16 30.79
CA PRO A 533 3.29 -1.01 31.59
C PRO A 533 2.30 -2.16 31.31
N LEU A 534 2.81 -3.37 31.08
CA LEU A 534 1.96 -4.55 30.90
C LEU A 534 1.26 -4.94 32.21
N PHE A 535 1.98 -4.80 33.33
CA PHE A 535 1.42 -5.07 34.64
C PHE A 535 0.26 -4.11 34.95
N GLY A 536 -0.93 -4.66 35.12
CA GLY A 536 -2.13 -3.88 35.40
C GLY A 536 -2.60 -3.04 34.21
N LEU A 537 -2.33 -3.46 32.98
CA LEU A 537 -2.89 -2.83 31.78
C LEU A 537 -4.42 -2.97 31.77
N GLN A 538 -5.12 -1.86 31.56
CA GLN A 538 -6.59 -1.75 31.54
C GLN A 538 -6.98 -0.79 30.41
N PRO A 539 -8.24 -0.77 29.95
CA PRO A 539 -8.69 0.18 28.92
C PRO A 539 -8.47 1.67 29.25
N SER A 540 -8.41 2.02 30.55
CA SER A 540 -8.17 3.39 31.04
C SER A 540 -6.69 3.70 31.34
N SER A 541 -5.76 2.77 31.07
CA SER A 541 -4.34 2.96 31.34
C SER A 541 -3.77 4.14 30.55
N LEU A 542 -2.97 4.97 31.21
CA LEU A 542 -2.18 6.03 30.59
C LEU A 542 -0.76 5.52 30.30
N PRO A 543 -0.11 6.03 29.26
CA PRO A 543 1.28 5.68 28.99
C PRO A 543 2.17 6.20 30.13
N LYS A 544 3.13 5.37 30.56
CA LYS A 544 4.14 5.75 31.55
C LYS A 544 5.23 6.62 30.92
N TYR A 545 5.56 6.37 29.66
CA TYR A 545 6.54 7.14 28.91
C TYR A 545 6.04 7.46 27.49
N VAL A 546 6.58 8.52 26.92
CA VAL A 546 6.42 8.86 25.51
C VAL A 546 7.80 8.92 24.87
N MET A 547 8.07 8.03 23.93
CA MET A 547 9.30 8.05 23.14
C MET A 547 9.09 8.87 21.88
N THR A 548 10.03 9.75 21.57
CA THR A 548 10.07 10.50 20.32
C THR A 548 11.48 10.43 19.74
N TYR A 549 11.65 10.89 18.50
CA TYR A 549 12.97 11.07 17.90
C TYR A 549 13.90 12.03 18.68
N LYS A 550 13.36 12.84 19.61
CA LYS A 550 14.13 13.75 20.48
C LYS A 550 14.57 13.10 21.78
N GLY A 551 13.95 11.98 22.19
CA GLY A 551 14.22 11.32 23.45
C GLY A 551 12.98 10.78 24.15
N LEU A 552 13.18 10.31 25.38
CA LEU A 552 12.14 9.78 26.26
C LEU A 552 11.58 10.89 27.13
N LEU A 553 10.25 11.02 27.16
CA LEU A 553 9.53 11.99 27.98
C LEU A 553 8.72 11.27 29.07
N THR A 554 8.62 11.88 30.25
CA THR A 554 7.75 11.44 31.36
C THR A 554 6.53 12.37 31.43
N PRO A 555 5.31 11.87 31.63
CA PRO A 555 4.11 12.70 31.75
C PRO A 555 4.11 13.67 32.94
N GLU A 556 5.00 13.47 33.92
CA GLU A 556 5.05 14.21 35.19
C GLU A 556 6.04 15.39 35.18
N GLU A 557 7.02 15.44 34.28
CA GLU A 557 8.14 16.40 34.36
C GLU A 557 8.02 17.64 33.45
N GLU A 558 6.96 17.81 32.67
CA GLU A 558 6.78 18.99 31.78
C GLU A 558 5.31 19.46 31.74
N PRO A 559 5.02 20.74 31.36
CA PRO A 559 3.63 21.14 31.03
C PRO A 559 3.00 20.13 30.06
N PRO A 560 1.65 19.98 30.01
CA PRO A 560 1.01 18.92 29.25
C PRO A 560 1.60 18.85 27.85
N ILE A 561 2.29 17.74 27.56
CA ILE A 561 3.09 17.54 26.36
C ILE A 561 2.19 17.89 25.14
N ASP A 562 2.45 19.05 24.52
CA ASP A 562 1.66 19.57 23.39
C ASP A 562 2.11 18.89 22.09
N ILE A 563 1.87 17.57 22.02
CA ILE A 563 2.08 16.78 20.81
C ILE A 563 0.89 17.00 19.87
N LYS A 564 1.20 17.43 18.66
CA LYS A 564 0.26 17.67 17.55
C LYS A 564 0.66 16.83 16.35
N VAL A 565 -0.28 16.65 15.42
CA VAL A 565 0.04 16.11 14.10
C VAL A 565 1.05 17.04 13.43
N ILE A 566 2.16 16.46 12.98
CA ILE A 566 3.25 17.17 12.32
C ILE A 566 3.67 16.39 11.07
N PRO A 567 4.15 17.07 10.01
CA PRO A 567 4.57 16.40 8.78
C PRO A 567 5.70 15.42 8.97
N SER A 568 5.73 14.40 8.12
CA SER A 568 6.79 13.38 8.06
C SER A 568 8.18 13.97 7.79
N ALA A 569 8.27 15.16 7.19
CA ALA A 569 9.49 15.95 7.06
C ALA A 569 10.13 16.33 8.41
N VAL A 570 9.37 16.27 9.50
CA VAL A 570 9.85 16.55 10.87
C VAL A 570 10.13 15.25 11.62
N HIS A 571 9.19 14.31 11.61
CA HIS A 571 9.28 13.12 12.46
C HIS A 571 9.81 11.86 11.75
N GLY A 572 10.02 11.88 10.43
CA GLY A 572 10.63 10.80 9.65
C GLY A 572 9.92 9.45 9.77
N MET A 573 8.63 9.45 10.11
CA MET A 573 7.86 8.26 10.48
C MET A 573 8.47 7.41 11.61
N PHE A 574 8.99 8.07 12.66
CA PHE A 574 9.42 7.39 13.90
C PHE A 574 8.35 6.40 14.40
N GLY A 575 8.74 5.15 14.61
CA GLY A 575 7.85 4.06 15.01
C GLY A 575 7.25 3.23 13.88
N LYS A 576 7.63 3.43 12.60
CA LYS A 576 7.09 2.66 11.45
C LYS A 576 7.25 1.15 11.62
N GLY A 577 8.47 0.70 11.93
CA GLY A 577 8.82 -0.68 12.23
C GLY A 577 9.33 -0.77 13.67
N MET A 578 8.88 -1.79 14.39
CA MET A 578 9.31 -2.07 15.77
C MET A 578 9.58 -3.56 15.95
N LEU A 579 10.63 -3.87 16.72
CA LEU A 579 10.96 -5.24 17.09
C LEU A 579 11.46 -5.26 18.54
N SER A 580 10.80 -6.04 19.40
CA SER A 580 11.37 -6.42 20.69
C SER A 580 12.06 -7.78 20.58
N PHE A 581 13.23 -7.92 21.19
CA PHE A 581 14.03 -9.14 21.13
C PHE A 581 14.93 -9.30 22.37
N GLY A 582 15.28 -10.54 22.68
CA GLY A 582 16.16 -10.88 23.80
C GLY A 582 17.62 -11.09 23.37
N TYR A 583 18.55 -10.54 24.13
CA TYR A 583 19.99 -10.81 23.97
C TYR A 583 20.68 -10.96 25.33
N LYS A 584 21.31 -12.13 25.54
CA LYS A 584 22.04 -12.48 26.77
C LYS A 584 21.27 -12.15 28.07
N GLY A 585 19.98 -12.48 28.09
CA GLY A 585 19.09 -12.28 29.24
C GLY A 585 18.53 -10.87 29.43
N ASN A 586 18.84 -9.93 28.52
CA ASN A 586 18.28 -8.58 28.53
C ASN A 586 17.28 -8.39 27.38
N ASN A 587 16.27 -7.56 27.60
CA ASN A 587 15.31 -7.15 26.58
C ASN A 587 15.80 -5.90 25.85
N TYR A 588 15.66 -5.92 24.53
CA TYR A 588 15.96 -4.80 23.65
C TYR A 588 14.74 -4.46 22.80
N LEU A 589 14.69 -3.20 22.38
CA LEU A 589 13.69 -2.68 21.47
C LEU A 589 14.40 -1.92 20.34
N ALA A 590 14.10 -2.29 19.10
CA ALA A 590 14.46 -1.53 17.91
C ALA A 590 13.24 -0.74 17.42
N ILE A 591 13.43 0.56 17.14
CA ILE A 591 12.40 1.45 16.61
C ILE A 591 12.94 2.15 15.35
N SER A 592 12.28 1.99 14.21
CA SER A 592 12.71 2.63 12.96
C SER A 592 12.24 4.08 12.83
N GLN A 593 13.01 4.88 12.12
CA GLN A 593 12.62 6.16 11.53
C GLN A 593 13.04 6.13 10.06
N HIS A 594 12.33 5.33 9.27
CA HIS A 594 12.83 4.82 7.98
C HIS A 594 13.03 5.89 6.92
N LEU A 595 12.24 6.97 6.96
CA LEU A 595 12.39 8.08 6.01
C LEU A 595 13.68 8.89 6.23
N PHE A 596 14.28 8.79 7.43
CA PHE A 596 15.59 9.38 7.72
C PHE A 596 16.71 8.34 7.81
N ASN A 597 16.40 7.08 7.44
CA ASN A 597 17.34 5.97 7.42
C ASN A 597 18.01 5.69 8.79
N TYR A 598 17.20 5.74 9.86
CA TYR A 598 17.64 5.44 11.22
C TYR A 598 16.88 4.27 11.85
N VAL A 599 17.56 3.51 12.71
CA VAL A 599 16.96 2.56 13.65
C VAL A 599 17.52 2.82 15.04
N PHE A 600 16.66 3.15 16.00
CA PHE A 600 17.03 3.43 17.39
C PHE A 600 16.99 2.13 18.19
N ILE A 601 18.03 1.87 18.97
CA ILE A 601 18.12 0.72 19.86
C ILE A 601 17.98 1.19 21.31
N TYR A 602 17.07 0.54 22.04
CA TYR A 602 16.85 0.75 23.45
C TYR A 602 17.10 -0.57 24.20
N ARG A 603 17.61 -0.46 25.43
CA ARG A 603 17.66 -1.57 26.39
C ARG A 603 16.61 -1.33 27.46
N GLU A 604 15.86 -2.36 27.82
CA GLU A 604 14.89 -2.28 28.91
C GLU A 604 15.56 -2.63 30.25
N ASP A 605 15.80 -1.61 31.08
CA ASP A 605 16.39 -1.76 32.41
C ASP A 605 15.30 -1.52 33.48
N ASP A 606 14.86 -2.54 34.22
CA ASP A 606 13.98 -2.45 35.40
C ASP A 606 12.90 -1.33 35.34
N TYR A 607 11.90 -1.49 34.46
CA TYR A 607 10.83 -0.51 34.21
C TYR A 607 11.24 0.82 33.55
N LEU A 608 12.39 0.88 32.88
CA LEU A 608 12.81 2.05 32.11
C LEU A 608 13.45 1.64 30.78
N PRO A 609 12.86 1.99 29.64
CA PRO A 609 13.54 1.91 28.36
C PRO A 609 14.66 2.95 28.29
N LYS A 610 15.91 2.51 28.16
CA LYS A 610 17.09 3.39 28.03
C LYS A 610 17.61 3.36 26.61
N PHE A 611 17.79 4.54 26.04
CA PHE A 611 18.44 4.69 24.74
C PHE A 611 19.87 4.16 24.80
N LEU A 612 20.23 3.30 23.85
CA LEU A 612 21.56 2.71 23.75
C LEU A 612 22.37 3.41 22.65
N LEU A 613 21.89 3.35 21.41
CA LEU A 613 22.47 4.02 20.25
C LEU A 613 21.43 4.13 19.12
N LYS A 614 21.75 4.90 18.08
CA LYS A 614 21.05 4.87 16.79
C LYS A 614 21.93 4.27 15.70
N ILE A 615 21.35 3.41 14.88
CA ILE A 615 21.95 2.84 13.69
C ILE A 615 21.60 3.74 12.52
N ARG A 616 22.59 4.18 11.74
CA ARG A 616 22.44 5.04 10.58
C ARG A 616 23.02 4.37 9.34
N LEU A 617 22.27 4.32 8.26
CA LEU A 617 22.80 3.94 6.96
C LEU A 617 23.60 5.11 6.35
N GLU A 618 24.80 4.83 5.83
CA GLU A 618 25.57 5.79 5.04
C GLU A 618 24.85 6.11 3.73
N ASP A 619 24.79 7.39 3.37
CA ASP A 619 23.97 7.88 2.26
C ASP A 619 24.41 7.28 0.91
N ASP A 620 23.47 6.61 0.23
CA ASP A 620 23.57 6.29 -1.19
C ASP A 620 23.36 7.58 -2.00
N GLN A 621 24.42 8.12 -2.59
CA GLN A 621 24.35 9.41 -3.29
C GLN A 621 23.50 9.40 -4.57
N GLN A 622 23.15 8.24 -5.11
CA GLN A 622 22.34 8.13 -6.33
C GLN A 622 20.85 8.12 -5.99
N THR A 623 20.48 7.48 -4.89
CA THR A 623 19.09 7.38 -4.42
C THR A 623 18.67 8.66 -3.66
N ALA A 624 17.44 9.12 -3.86
CA ALA A 624 16.90 10.21 -3.04
C ALA A 624 16.80 9.75 -1.56
N ALA A 625 17.43 10.46 -0.63
CA ALA A 625 17.65 9.96 0.74
C ALA A 625 16.36 9.46 1.44
N TRP A 626 15.25 10.19 1.30
CA TRP A 626 13.96 9.82 1.90
C TRP A 626 13.29 8.59 1.27
N SER A 627 13.67 8.22 0.05
CA SER A 627 13.09 7.06 -0.64
C SER A 627 13.77 5.74 -0.27
N ILE A 628 14.95 5.78 0.36
CA ILE A 628 15.75 4.60 0.74
C ILE A 628 14.99 3.66 1.68
N GLY A 629 14.40 4.21 2.75
CA GLY A 629 13.56 3.45 3.69
C GLY A 629 14.32 2.48 4.59
N PHE A 630 15.53 2.81 5.03
CA PHE A 630 16.28 1.92 5.93
C PHE A 630 15.57 1.77 7.29
N GLY A 631 15.20 0.53 7.64
CA GLY A 631 14.38 0.22 8.82
C GLY A 631 12.93 -0.11 8.50
N THR A 632 12.53 -0.25 7.23
CA THR A 632 11.16 -0.65 6.86
C THR A 632 10.74 -1.96 7.53
N ALA A 633 11.62 -2.95 7.58
CA ALA A 633 11.44 -4.18 8.34
C ALA A 633 12.71 -4.51 9.14
N ILE A 634 12.52 -5.12 10.31
CA ILE A 634 13.57 -5.51 11.22
C ILE A 634 13.28 -6.93 11.70
N ALA A 635 14.27 -7.81 11.61
CA ALA A 635 14.19 -9.17 12.15
C ALA A 635 15.46 -9.49 12.94
N TYR A 636 15.35 -10.37 13.93
CA TYR A 636 16.47 -10.78 14.77
C TYR A 636 16.68 -12.29 14.71
N ASP A 637 17.90 -12.71 14.36
CA ASP A 637 18.31 -14.11 14.46
C ASP A 637 18.99 -14.35 15.81
N VAL A 638 18.28 -15.03 16.71
CA VAL A 638 18.74 -15.36 18.06
C VAL A 638 20.01 -16.22 18.05
N ARG A 639 20.20 -17.07 17.03
CA ARG A 639 21.33 -18.02 16.98
C ARG A 639 22.61 -17.39 16.47
N SER A 640 22.52 -16.48 15.49
CA SER A 640 23.69 -15.69 15.04
C SER A 640 23.85 -14.38 15.79
N GLU A 641 22.92 -14.06 16.70
CA GLU A 641 22.92 -12.83 17.50
C GLU A 641 22.96 -11.57 16.61
N THR A 642 22.26 -11.59 15.47
CA THR A 642 22.32 -10.53 14.45
C THR A 642 20.96 -9.95 14.13
N LEU A 643 20.94 -8.63 13.96
CA LEU A 643 19.81 -7.88 13.39
C LEU A 643 19.92 -7.87 11.87
N HIS A 644 18.79 -8.15 11.22
CA HIS A 644 18.56 -7.96 9.80
C HIS A 644 17.64 -6.75 9.62
N ILE A 645 18.08 -5.77 8.84
CA ILE A 645 17.35 -4.52 8.59
C ILE A 645 17.19 -4.34 7.09
N SER A 646 16.00 -3.99 6.61
CA SER A 646 15.76 -3.74 5.19
C SER A 646 15.83 -2.26 4.81
N SER A 647 16.15 -1.99 3.55
CA SER A 647 16.04 -0.68 2.90
C SER A 647 15.51 -0.88 1.48
N PRO A 648 14.18 -0.90 1.28
CA PRO A 648 13.59 -1.28 -0.01
C PRO A 648 13.96 -0.35 -1.18
N GLY A 649 14.26 0.92 -0.90
CA GLY A 649 14.61 1.91 -1.92
C GLY A 649 16.09 2.02 -2.28
N SER A 650 16.99 1.37 -1.52
CA SER A 650 18.44 1.43 -1.78
C SER A 650 18.81 0.95 -3.19
N PHE A 651 19.92 1.49 -3.72
CA PHE A 651 20.45 1.13 -5.04
C PHE A 651 19.43 1.37 -6.15
N ASP A 652 18.86 2.58 -6.19
CA ASP A 652 17.84 3.00 -7.16
C ASP A 652 16.64 2.03 -7.21
N ASN A 653 15.98 1.85 -6.07
CA ASN A 653 14.76 1.03 -5.93
C ASN A 653 14.93 -0.49 -6.12
N LYS A 654 16.17 -1.00 -6.22
CA LYS A 654 16.43 -2.45 -6.20
C LYS A 654 16.12 -3.06 -4.83
N GLY A 655 16.52 -2.37 -3.77
CA GLY A 655 16.33 -2.77 -2.37
C GLY A 655 17.45 -3.66 -1.82
N ALA A 656 17.63 -3.61 -0.50
CA ALA A 656 18.72 -4.31 0.17
C ALA A 656 18.41 -4.72 1.62
N ILE A 657 19.10 -5.76 2.08
CA ILE A 657 19.12 -6.26 3.45
C ILE A 657 20.51 -6.05 4.04
N TRP A 658 20.55 -5.57 5.29
CA TRP A 658 21.75 -5.29 6.05
C TRP A 658 21.79 -6.19 7.28
N LYS A 659 22.97 -6.69 7.63
CA LYS A 659 23.20 -7.59 8.76
C LYS A 659 24.19 -6.96 9.72
N ILE A 660 23.82 -6.89 11.00
CA ILE A 660 24.62 -6.24 12.05
C ILE A 660 24.61 -7.12 13.29
N SER A 661 25.76 -7.40 13.89
CA SER A 661 25.82 -8.22 15.10
C SER A 661 25.53 -7.40 16.37
N MET A 662 24.91 -8.03 17.37
CA MET A 662 24.72 -7.40 18.69
C MET A 662 26.05 -7.08 19.37
N GLN A 663 27.10 -7.86 19.10
CA GLN A 663 28.43 -7.60 19.63
C GLN A 663 28.99 -6.25 19.14
N GLU A 664 28.83 -5.94 17.84
CA GLU A 664 29.27 -4.67 17.27
C GLU A 664 28.50 -3.48 17.87
N LEU A 665 27.18 -3.63 18.00
CA LEU A 665 26.33 -2.57 18.58
C LEU A 665 26.69 -2.28 20.04
N LEU A 666 26.91 -3.31 20.85
CA LEU A 666 27.31 -3.14 22.25
C LEU A 666 28.74 -2.60 22.37
N ALA A 667 29.66 -3.03 21.52
CA ALA A 667 31.01 -2.45 21.48
C ALA A 667 30.95 -0.94 21.19
N ALA A 668 30.13 -0.53 20.22
CA ALA A 668 29.93 0.87 19.90
C ALA A 668 29.31 1.67 21.06
N ALA A 669 28.20 1.20 21.64
CA ALA A 669 27.51 1.90 22.71
C ALA A 669 28.29 1.92 24.03
N GLU A 670 28.87 0.80 24.44
CA GLU A 670 29.39 0.64 25.80
C GLU A 670 30.91 0.83 25.87
N ALA A 671 31.65 0.28 24.91
CA ALA A 671 33.11 0.38 24.90
C ALA A 671 33.58 1.70 24.26
N TRP A 672 32.99 2.08 23.13
CA TRP A 672 33.38 3.32 22.42
C TRP A 672 32.55 4.53 22.82
N LYS A 673 31.42 4.32 23.51
CA LYS A 673 30.51 5.38 23.98
C LYS A 673 30.00 6.28 22.84
N THR A 674 29.76 5.68 21.67
CA THR A 674 29.17 6.38 20.53
C THR A 674 27.65 6.29 20.59
N ASP A 675 26.98 7.40 20.32
CA ASP A 675 25.53 7.46 20.20
C ASP A 675 25.02 6.97 18.84
N THR A 676 25.92 6.80 17.86
CA THR A 676 25.61 6.49 16.46
C THR A 676 26.51 5.36 15.94
N PHE A 677 25.90 4.34 15.35
CA PHE A 677 26.57 3.26 14.63
C PHE A 677 26.31 3.40 13.12
N TYR A 678 27.38 3.45 12.32
CA TYR A 678 27.26 3.63 10.87
C TYR A 678 27.28 2.29 10.13
N VAL A 679 26.26 2.08 9.31
CA VAL A 679 26.09 0.91 8.44
C VAL A 679 26.57 1.29 7.04
N ASN A 680 27.36 0.40 6.43
CA ASN A 680 27.99 0.63 5.14
C ASN A 680 28.03 -0.65 4.30
N VAL A 681 28.26 -0.46 3.01
CA VAL A 681 28.25 -1.53 2.00
C VAL A 681 29.31 -2.59 2.26
N VAL A 682 30.50 -2.21 2.74
CA VAL A 682 31.65 -3.13 2.85
C VAL A 682 31.46 -4.14 3.98
N ASN A 683 30.94 -3.69 5.12
CA ASN A 683 30.92 -4.50 6.34
C ASN A 683 29.55 -5.12 6.63
N HIS A 684 28.46 -4.51 6.16
CA HIS A 684 27.12 -4.80 6.68
C HIS A 684 26.10 -5.17 5.60
N LEU A 685 26.39 -4.94 4.32
CA LEU A 685 25.48 -5.33 3.26
C LEU A 685 25.42 -6.85 3.17
N ASP A 686 24.23 -7.41 3.37
CA ASP A 686 24.01 -8.85 3.35
C ASP A 686 23.53 -9.31 1.97
N LEU A 687 22.52 -8.62 1.44
CA LEU A 687 21.90 -8.96 0.16
C LEU A 687 21.35 -7.71 -0.53
N VAL A 688 21.62 -7.54 -1.82
CA VAL A 688 20.84 -6.67 -2.72
C VAL A 688 19.89 -7.58 -3.49
N ASN A 689 18.71 -7.10 -3.86
CA ASN A 689 17.77 -7.87 -4.69
C ASN A 689 18.53 -8.53 -5.88
N PRO A 690 18.67 -9.87 -5.89
CA PRO A 690 19.60 -10.53 -6.80
C PRO A 690 19.00 -10.85 -8.17
N TRP A 691 17.75 -10.48 -8.43
CA TRP A 691 17.11 -10.64 -9.74
C TRP A 691 16.85 -9.28 -10.39
N ASP A 692 17.47 -9.09 -11.56
CA ASP A 692 17.30 -7.91 -12.42
C ASP A 692 16.31 -8.18 -13.59
N ASP A 693 15.53 -9.27 -13.53
CA ASP A 693 14.57 -9.63 -14.60
C ASP A 693 13.23 -8.89 -14.51
N THR A 694 13.10 -7.99 -13.54
CA THR A 694 11.93 -7.14 -13.35
C THR A 694 12.28 -5.69 -13.23
N LYS A 695 11.30 -4.84 -13.54
CA LYS A 695 11.44 -3.40 -13.62
C LYS A 695 10.68 -2.71 -12.50
N GLY A 696 11.08 -1.48 -12.21
CA GLY A 696 10.40 -0.60 -11.27
C GLY A 696 10.71 -0.93 -9.80
N PHE A 697 10.01 -0.26 -8.90
CA PHE A 697 10.19 -0.44 -7.46
C PHE A 697 9.62 -1.79 -7.00
N SER A 698 10.49 -2.64 -6.47
CA SER A 698 10.13 -4.01 -6.06
C SER A 698 9.63 -4.12 -4.61
N ASN A 699 9.90 -3.10 -3.80
CA ASN A 699 9.70 -3.10 -2.36
C ASN A 699 10.38 -4.30 -1.66
N PHE A 700 11.55 -4.69 -2.17
CA PHE A 700 12.33 -5.82 -1.65
C PHE A 700 12.74 -5.60 -0.19
N GLY A 701 12.33 -6.53 0.69
CA GLY A 701 12.57 -6.40 2.13
C GLY A 701 11.46 -5.69 2.88
N LYS A 702 10.29 -5.47 2.26
CA LYS A 702 9.09 -4.96 2.96
C LYS A 702 8.72 -5.84 4.16
N VAL A 703 8.93 -7.15 4.05
CA VAL A 703 8.73 -8.14 5.10
C VAL A 703 10.02 -8.93 5.30
N LEU A 704 10.40 -9.15 6.56
CA LEU A 704 11.51 -10.01 6.93
C LEU A 704 11.05 -11.04 7.97
N GLN A 705 11.42 -12.30 7.76
CA GLN A 705 11.21 -13.38 8.71
C GLN A 705 12.45 -14.29 8.77
N ILE A 706 12.77 -14.79 9.96
CA ILE A 706 13.87 -15.75 10.16
C ILE A 706 13.27 -17.13 10.36
N ALA A 707 13.63 -18.07 9.48
CA ALA A 707 13.15 -19.43 9.56
C ALA A 707 13.93 -20.27 10.59
N PRO A 708 13.35 -21.38 11.10
CA PRO A 708 14.03 -22.26 12.08
C PRO A 708 15.36 -22.85 11.61
N ASN A 709 15.53 -22.99 10.29
CA ASN A 709 16.77 -23.44 9.63
C ASN A 709 17.78 -22.30 9.39
N LYS A 710 17.53 -21.09 9.91
CA LYS A 710 18.31 -19.86 9.74
C LYS A 710 18.19 -19.19 8.37
N SER A 711 17.27 -19.65 7.52
CA SER A 711 17.02 -18.94 6.26
C SER A 711 16.37 -17.58 6.51
N VAL A 712 16.78 -16.59 5.74
CA VAL A 712 16.14 -15.26 5.73
C VAL A 712 15.07 -15.27 4.65
N ILE A 713 13.82 -15.08 5.05
CA ILE A 713 12.68 -14.98 4.15
C ILE A 713 12.35 -13.50 3.95
N ILE A 714 12.29 -13.08 2.68
CA ILE A 714 12.20 -11.69 2.27
C ILE A 714 10.98 -11.53 1.37
N GLY A 715 10.03 -10.70 1.78
CA GLY A 715 8.90 -10.30 0.94
C GLY A 715 9.27 -9.13 0.01
N ALA A 716 8.84 -9.21 -1.25
CA ALA A 716 8.93 -8.14 -2.24
C ALA A 716 7.59 -7.99 -2.96
N PRO A 717 6.57 -7.42 -2.29
CA PRO A 717 5.19 -7.42 -2.77
C PRO A 717 5.00 -6.69 -4.11
N GLN A 718 5.90 -5.76 -4.44
CA GLN A 718 5.85 -4.96 -5.67
C GLN A 718 6.87 -5.45 -6.70
N TYR A 719 7.46 -6.63 -6.52
CA TYR A 719 8.36 -7.21 -7.50
C TYR A 719 7.67 -7.34 -8.86
N GLY A 720 8.19 -6.70 -9.91
CA GLY A 720 7.53 -6.62 -11.22
C GLY A 720 6.58 -5.43 -11.41
N ASN A 721 6.51 -4.49 -10.47
CA ASN A 721 5.60 -3.34 -10.56
C ASN A 721 5.81 -2.53 -11.84
N GLY A 722 7.05 -2.38 -12.32
CA GLY A 722 7.31 -1.66 -13.57
C GLY A 722 6.78 -2.36 -14.82
N ASN A 723 6.41 -3.65 -14.79
CA ASN A 723 5.92 -4.33 -15.99
C ASN A 723 4.52 -3.83 -16.37
N LEU A 724 4.43 -3.18 -17.54
CA LEU A 724 3.16 -2.73 -18.12
C LEU A 724 2.68 -3.73 -19.19
N HIS A 725 1.39 -3.73 -19.49
CA HIS A 725 0.72 -4.63 -20.46
C HIS A 725 0.62 -6.10 -20.02
N ASP A 726 1.07 -7.06 -20.83
CA ASP A 726 0.81 -8.49 -20.61
C ASP A 726 1.49 -9.03 -19.34
N LYS A 727 0.72 -9.79 -18.55
CA LYS A 727 1.20 -10.55 -17.38
C LYS A 727 1.96 -9.66 -16.38
N GLN A 728 1.28 -8.65 -15.84
CA GLN A 728 1.77 -7.76 -14.78
C GLN A 728 1.87 -8.50 -13.45
N LEU A 729 2.77 -9.47 -13.37
CA LEU A 729 3.04 -10.22 -12.16
C LEU A 729 3.63 -9.26 -11.13
N THR A 730 2.89 -9.02 -10.05
CA THR A 730 3.41 -8.31 -8.89
C THR A 730 3.51 -9.25 -7.71
N GLY A 731 4.68 -9.22 -7.07
CA GLY A 731 4.93 -9.91 -5.82
C GLY A 731 5.90 -11.08 -5.96
N ALA A 732 6.77 -11.21 -4.97
CA ALA A 732 7.69 -12.32 -4.83
C ALA A 732 8.04 -12.55 -3.35
N VAL A 733 8.46 -13.78 -3.05
CA VAL A 733 9.14 -14.13 -1.80
C VAL A 733 10.48 -14.74 -2.12
N PHE A 734 11.54 -14.23 -1.50
CA PHE A 734 12.88 -14.76 -1.59
C PHE A 734 13.22 -15.53 -0.31
N VAL A 735 13.91 -16.65 -0.45
CA VAL A 735 14.43 -17.45 0.66
C VAL A 735 15.91 -17.65 0.42
N ARG A 736 16.73 -17.16 1.35
CA ARG A 736 18.18 -17.32 1.38
C ARG A 736 18.61 -18.22 2.52
#